data_AF-A0A9P7EBZ4-F1
#
_entry.id   AF-A0A9P7EBZ4-F1
#
_cell.length_a   1.000
_cell.length_b   1.000
_cell.length_c   1.000
_cell.angle_alpha   90.00
_cell.angle_beta   90.00
_cell.angle_gamma   90.00
#
_symmetry.space_group_name_H-M   'P 1'
#
loop_
_entity.id
_entity.type
_entity.pdbx_description
1 polymer ?
#
loop_
_entity_poly.entity_id
_entity_poly.type
_entity_poly.pdbx_seq_one_letter_code
_entity_poly.pdbx_strand_id
1 'polypeptide(L)'
;MVIQACTQGYSSKAQPSYSGNPENTSIMLLTLFELWVALDKLVVKLIPLLMEYSPEVPVAIFNCLLLWRAVTIDMLLGITPTIHSWSSQMWQIKTHSQFIIITNPSSCSHASSALKMMQMQSVQNESQIFTANVTDTGVSQMKLMLSHVTTTQTGECEKWEERDSLSVEVHEWPLPNSVYDAAAVVFELSAPITFKMWQSFTFHFLYDICTPTSPQIQSADISNICTYVLPKGPYHGLQSYLLDTQHTSNEGLANQATCHAELTLHEFIAFWGLCSGSFLQWINILCELRACTLTFCDPVVHLLLLQASLEVGKLSADGSRAWHNELKASEFRHALIDELQSLKVSMEANWLEGTMMSMISILVSRLLSSTEDFHVIKGSYKLLQDVQNTTFRWVQEPSKADAPDEKSSHRHQVRIHDMAATCLSTYNVGPDNIIVLLQSPQDLEILVYCSVTVMDNRPISEITWEMTKKVLIEQWSIFGLHTSATCAGKCETVPLDDSSHQTIHLYMLMACLLVNGSPLTRLPDRFLQHPSYITLFGHQVFDVFPTKIPGMEFVAKAIIHHFKMHSRDIVIQSQHEDGDLLELKHPGNLELDIPALLVQDHVHWLNLCTHMIEFRPIERLWEPSGENWLLQFMEDGQSAAQRGQATLFDIQSCTFGMIANTLGPLENSQYLIVTSSMDEVKVELPQFGLSFFIDKDGELHSWNQRGMVVDKDQSTGTMLGLVNQLILHPKDQQTYGDCRVIIPQGNVIVEPSGHHIQVTIHAGPNHNSAA
;
A
#
# COMPACT_ATOMS: atom_id res chain seq x y z
N MET A 1 -25.58 8.09 17.75
CA MET A 1 -25.67 7.25 16.53
C MET A 1 -24.76 7.76 15.41
N VAL A 2 -24.95 8.98 14.87
CA VAL A 2 -24.08 9.51 13.79
C VAL A 2 -22.60 9.54 14.18
N ILE A 3 -22.26 10.15 15.34
CA ILE A 3 -20.86 10.24 15.80
C ILE A 3 -20.22 8.85 15.90
N GLN A 4 -20.88 7.88 16.53
CA GLN A 4 -20.38 6.52 16.65
C GLN A 4 -20.14 5.84 15.29
N ALA A 5 -21.07 5.99 14.35
CA ALA A 5 -20.91 5.43 13.00
C ALA A 5 -19.76 6.10 12.24
N CYS A 6 -19.60 7.43 12.38
CA CYS A 6 -18.47 8.17 11.83
C CYS A 6 -17.14 7.70 12.42
N THR A 7 -17.08 7.49 13.73
CA THR A 7 -15.88 6.99 14.42
C THR A 7 -15.48 5.62 13.92
N GLN A 8 -16.41 4.65 13.91
CA GLN A 8 -16.12 3.28 13.45
C GLN A 8 -15.74 3.24 11.97
N GLY A 9 -16.46 4.00 11.14
CA GLY A 9 -16.15 4.10 9.71
C GLY A 9 -14.80 4.77 9.44
N TYR A 10 -14.45 5.80 10.21
CA TYR A 10 -13.16 6.47 10.09
C TYR A 10 -12.01 5.59 10.59
N SER A 11 -12.09 5.03 11.81
CA SER A 11 -11.02 4.19 12.37
C SER A 11 -10.75 2.96 11.49
N SER A 12 -11.79 2.28 11.00
CA SER A 12 -11.65 1.10 10.13
C SER A 12 -10.90 1.35 8.81
N LYS A 13 -10.94 2.60 8.30
CA LYS A 13 -10.26 3.00 7.07
C LYS A 13 -8.89 3.62 7.37
N ALA A 14 -8.82 4.45 8.41
CA ALA A 14 -7.63 5.19 8.78
C ALA A 14 -6.53 4.27 9.33
N GLN A 15 -6.86 3.29 10.17
CA GLN A 15 -5.87 2.36 10.75
C GLN A 15 -5.01 1.63 9.69
N PRO A 16 -5.59 0.94 8.68
CA PRO A 16 -4.77 0.29 7.65
C PRO A 16 -4.06 1.30 6.75
N SER A 17 -4.68 2.45 6.43
CA SER A 17 -4.08 3.46 5.56
C SER A 17 -2.92 4.22 6.20
N TYR A 18 -2.95 4.44 7.51
CA TYR A 18 -1.93 5.20 8.25
C TYR A 18 -0.92 4.30 8.97
N SER A 19 -1.04 2.98 8.83
CA SER A 19 -0.09 2.02 9.38
C SER A 19 1.35 2.35 8.97
N GLY A 20 2.22 2.48 9.97
CA GLY A 20 3.60 2.86 9.77
C GLY A 20 3.84 4.35 9.52
N ASN A 21 2.84 5.23 9.57
CA ASN A 21 3.07 6.68 9.62
C ASN A 21 2.64 7.25 11.00
N PRO A 22 3.60 7.59 11.87
CA PRO A 22 3.35 8.19 13.18
C PRO A 22 2.60 9.53 13.16
N GLU A 23 2.82 10.40 12.18
CA GLU A 23 2.12 11.70 12.06
C GLU A 23 0.65 11.49 11.72
N ASN A 24 0.36 10.69 10.69
CA ASN A 24 -1.01 10.40 10.28
C ASN A 24 -1.78 9.60 11.34
N THR A 25 -1.08 8.71 12.05
CA THR A 25 -1.61 8.03 13.23
C THR A 25 -1.94 9.04 14.34
N SER A 26 -1.06 10.02 14.60
CA SER A 26 -1.30 11.08 15.57
C SER A 26 -2.52 11.93 15.22
N ILE A 27 -2.69 12.29 13.95
CA ILE A 27 -3.86 13.03 13.44
C ILE A 27 -5.14 12.20 13.58
N MET A 28 -5.10 10.90 13.24
CA MET A 28 -6.23 9.99 13.42
C MET A 28 -6.65 9.91 14.89
N LEU A 29 -5.70 9.71 15.80
CA LEU A 29 -5.95 9.63 17.24
C LEU A 29 -6.57 10.93 17.77
N LEU A 30 -6.02 12.08 17.37
CA LEU A 30 -6.54 13.39 17.75
C LEU A 30 -7.98 13.59 17.22
N THR A 31 -8.25 13.20 15.96
CA THR A 31 -9.56 13.29 15.31
C THR A 31 -10.59 12.42 16.01
N LEU A 32 -10.24 11.16 16.29
CA LEU A 32 -11.09 10.24 17.05
C LEU A 32 -11.38 10.78 18.44
N PHE A 33 -10.39 11.38 19.09
CA PHE A 33 -10.58 11.95 20.41
C PHE A 33 -11.47 13.20 20.42
N GLU A 34 -11.38 14.07 19.41
CA GLU A 34 -12.30 15.20 19.27
C GLU A 34 -13.75 14.72 19.09
N LEU A 35 -13.96 13.71 18.24
CA LEU A 35 -15.28 13.08 18.07
C LEU A 35 -15.79 12.48 19.38
N TRP A 36 -14.88 11.88 20.17
CA TRP A 36 -15.21 11.36 21.49
C TRP A 36 -15.57 12.47 22.48
N VAL A 37 -14.81 13.57 22.55
CA VAL A 37 -15.11 14.76 23.38
C VAL A 37 -16.48 15.34 23.01
N ALA A 38 -16.81 15.40 21.72
CA ALA A 38 -18.12 15.84 21.26
C ALA A 38 -19.24 14.89 21.73
N LEU A 39 -19.02 13.57 21.67
CA LEU A 39 -19.94 12.58 22.21
C LEU A 39 -20.11 12.71 23.72
N ASP A 40 -19.01 12.85 24.46
CA ASP A 40 -19.00 12.99 25.92
C ASP A 40 -19.83 14.21 26.35
N LYS A 41 -19.59 15.38 25.76
CA LYS A 41 -20.38 16.60 26.03
C LYS A 41 -21.88 16.41 25.79
N LEU A 42 -22.25 15.68 24.73
CA LEU A 42 -23.65 15.37 24.43
C LEU A 42 -24.25 14.40 25.46
N VAL A 43 -23.52 13.36 25.82
CA VAL A 43 -23.98 12.31 26.72
C VAL A 43 -24.07 12.84 28.15
N VAL A 44 -23.11 13.64 28.59
CA VAL A 44 -23.15 14.40 29.86
C VAL A 44 -24.37 15.33 29.92
N LYS A 45 -24.74 15.99 28.81
CA LYS A 45 -25.94 16.84 28.78
C LYS A 45 -27.23 16.03 28.93
N LEU A 46 -27.28 14.80 28.42
CA LEU A 46 -28.42 13.90 28.50
C LEU A 46 -28.47 13.11 29.82
N ILE A 47 -27.32 12.84 30.40
CA ILE A 47 -27.10 12.07 31.63
C ILE A 47 -26.15 12.90 32.52
N PRO A 48 -26.65 13.95 33.20
CA PRO A 48 -25.82 14.88 33.98
C PRO A 48 -24.98 14.23 35.07
N LEU A 49 -25.41 13.05 35.54
CA LEU A 49 -24.69 12.28 36.55
C LEU A 49 -23.29 11.86 36.10
N LEU A 50 -23.04 11.74 34.80
CA LEU A 50 -21.72 11.41 34.28
C LEU A 50 -20.67 12.51 34.55
N MET A 51 -21.08 13.75 34.84
CA MET A 51 -20.11 14.80 35.24
C MET A 51 -19.38 14.50 36.56
N GLU A 52 -19.95 13.63 37.40
CA GLU A 52 -19.35 13.23 38.67
C GLU A 52 -18.32 12.11 38.50
N TYR A 53 -18.16 11.57 37.28
CA TYR A 53 -17.31 10.42 36.98
C TYR A 53 -16.23 10.79 35.97
N SER A 54 -15.02 10.27 36.20
CA SER A 54 -13.92 10.42 35.25
C SER A 54 -14.05 9.34 34.17
N PRO A 55 -13.89 9.68 32.87
CA PRO A 55 -13.83 8.72 31.78
C PRO A 55 -12.52 7.90 31.74
N GLU A 56 -11.61 8.12 32.70
CA GLU A 56 -10.33 7.40 32.87
C GLU A 56 -9.38 7.47 31.66
N VAL A 57 -9.55 8.47 30.79
CA VAL A 57 -8.61 8.73 29.68
C VAL A 57 -7.27 9.26 30.23
N PRO A 58 -6.14 8.56 30.05
CA PRO A 58 -4.86 9.04 30.55
C PRO A 58 -4.38 10.24 29.72
N VAL A 59 -4.08 11.37 30.38
CA VAL A 59 -3.54 12.57 29.69
C VAL A 59 -2.22 12.27 28.96
N ALA A 60 -1.45 11.30 29.46
CA ALA A 60 -0.16 10.92 28.91
C ALA A 60 -0.24 10.42 27.45
N ILE A 61 -1.39 9.91 26.99
CA ILE A 61 -1.55 9.45 25.60
C ILE A 61 -1.39 10.59 24.59
N PHE A 62 -1.54 11.85 25.00
CA PHE A 62 -1.38 12.99 24.07
C PHE A 62 0.06 13.48 23.94
N ASN A 63 0.96 13.03 24.83
CA ASN A 63 2.31 13.58 24.91
C ASN A 63 3.16 13.22 23.68
N CYS A 64 3.07 11.98 23.21
CA CYS A 64 3.87 11.48 22.09
C CYS A 64 3.24 11.75 20.72
N LEU A 65 2.12 12.48 20.65
CA LEU A 65 1.51 12.84 19.36
C LEU A 65 2.47 13.73 18.57
N LEU A 66 2.61 13.43 17.27
CA LEU A 66 3.41 14.22 16.34
C LEU A 66 2.51 15.18 15.55
N LEU A 67 2.54 16.46 15.91
CA LEU A 67 1.66 17.49 15.35
C LEU A 67 2.44 18.57 14.64
N TRP A 68 2.48 18.50 13.31
CA TRP A 68 3.20 19.46 12.49
C TRP A 68 2.37 20.69 12.08
N ARG A 69 1.03 20.57 11.95
CA ARG A 69 0.14 21.69 11.53
C ARG A 69 -0.30 22.58 12.68
N ALA A 70 -0.39 23.88 12.41
CA ALA A 70 -1.06 24.84 13.30
C ALA A 70 -2.51 24.41 13.61
N VAL A 71 -3.28 24.00 12.59
CA VAL A 71 -4.68 23.57 12.77
C VAL A 71 -4.82 22.39 13.72
N THR A 72 -3.95 21.37 13.63
CA THR A 72 -3.99 20.21 14.53
C THR A 72 -3.50 20.57 15.93
N ILE A 73 -2.60 21.53 16.04
CA ILE A 73 -2.21 22.10 17.34
C ILE A 73 -3.40 22.81 17.98
N ASP A 74 -4.11 23.66 17.23
CA ASP A 74 -5.26 24.40 17.73
C ASP A 74 -6.39 23.46 18.15
N MET A 75 -6.60 22.38 17.39
CA MET A 75 -7.51 21.30 17.73
C MET A 75 -7.14 20.67 19.08
N LEU A 76 -5.87 20.34 19.31
CA LEU A 76 -5.38 19.85 20.60
C LEU A 76 -5.61 20.87 21.73
N LEU A 77 -5.29 22.14 21.49
CA LEU A 77 -5.51 23.22 22.47
C LEU A 77 -6.99 23.38 22.83
N GLY A 78 -7.90 23.18 21.87
CA GLY A 78 -9.35 23.23 22.08
C GLY A 78 -9.90 22.12 22.98
N ILE A 79 -9.27 20.94 22.99
CA ILE A 79 -9.68 19.81 23.83
C ILE A 79 -8.97 19.78 25.20
N THR A 80 -7.80 20.41 25.34
CA THR A 80 -6.96 20.45 26.57
C THR A 80 -7.74 20.82 27.84
N PRO A 81 -8.62 21.85 27.87
CA PRO A 81 -9.40 22.16 29.09
C PRO A 81 -10.28 20.99 29.55
N THR A 82 -10.83 20.23 28.61
CA THR A 82 -11.67 19.05 28.89
C THR A 82 -10.82 17.94 29.52
N ILE A 83 -9.64 17.69 28.95
CA ILE A 83 -8.66 16.70 29.43
C ILE A 83 -8.25 17.01 30.87
N HIS A 84 -7.91 18.27 31.17
CA HIS A 84 -7.48 18.65 32.52
C HIS A 84 -8.62 18.60 33.53
N SER A 85 -9.84 18.97 33.14
CA SER A 85 -11.03 18.81 34.00
C SER A 85 -11.16 17.37 34.50
N TRP A 86 -10.97 16.36 33.65
CA TRP A 86 -11.05 14.96 34.07
C TRP A 86 -9.87 14.48 34.89
N SER A 87 -8.65 14.95 34.62
CA SER A 87 -7.46 14.57 35.42
C SER A 87 -7.59 15.01 36.88
N SER A 88 -8.26 16.14 37.14
CA SER A 88 -8.56 16.60 38.50
C SER A 88 -9.53 15.70 39.26
N GLN A 89 -10.24 14.82 38.55
CA GLN A 89 -11.23 13.87 39.08
C GLN A 89 -10.68 12.44 39.19
N MET A 90 -9.35 12.21 39.06
CA MET A 90 -8.78 10.85 39.06
C MET A 90 -9.07 10.07 40.37
N TRP A 91 -9.80 8.97 40.23
CA TRP A 91 -10.09 7.98 41.27
C TRP A 91 -9.11 6.79 41.15
N GLN A 92 -8.64 6.24 42.28
CA GLN A 92 -7.71 5.09 42.30
C GLN A 92 -8.45 3.77 41.97
N ILE A 93 -7.99 3.04 40.96
CA ILE A 93 -8.58 1.77 40.50
C ILE A 93 -8.21 0.62 41.46
N LYS A 94 -9.21 -0.15 41.92
CA LYS A 94 -9.02 -1.55 42.31
C LYS A 94 -9.66 -2.43 41.24
N THR A 95 -8.82 -3.09 40.45
CA THR A 95 -9.27 -4.01 39.41
C THR A 95 -9.84 -5.28 40.04
N HIS A 96 -11.15 -5.49 39.93
CA HIS A 96 -11.71 -6.84 39.94
C HIS A 96 -12.34 -7.13 38.59
N SER A 97 -11.82 -8.19 37.98
CA SER A 97 -12.25 -8.88 36.76
C SER A 97 -13.71 -8.63 36.33
N GLN A 98 -13.85 -8.28 35.04
CA GLN A 98 -15.07 -8.37 34.20
C GLN A 98 -16.16 -7.31 34.34
N PHE A 99 -16.14 -6.42 35.33
CA PHE A 99 -17.05 -5.28 35.38
C PHE A 99 -16.28 -4.01 35.78
N ILE A 100 -16.38 -2.93 34.99
CA ILE A 100 -15.83 -1.62 35.39
C ILE A 100 -16.71 -1.09 36.53
N ILE A 101 -16.35 -1.42 37.77
CA ILE A 101 -16.97 -0.87 38.98
C ILE A 101 -16.09 0.29 39.46
N ILE A 102 -16.54 1.52 39.20
CA ILE A 102 -15.89 2.74 39.72
C ILE A 102 -16.15 2.81 41.23
N THR A 103 -15.13 2.62 42.07
CA THR A 103 -15.23 2.81 43.53
C THR A 103 -14.07 3.63 44.08
N ASN A 104 -14.38 4.67 44.88
CA ASN A 104 -13.44 5.21 45.87
C ASN A 104 -13.94 4.92 47.29
N PRO A 105 -13.09 4.38 48.17
CA PRO A 105 -13.43 4.09 49.56
C PRO A 105 -13.56 5.30 50.52
N SER A 106 -13.34 6.56 50.12
CA SER A 106 -13.20 7.68 51.09
C SER A 106 -14.15 8.89 50.97
N SER A 107 -15.11 8.90 50.04
CA SER A 107 -16.09 10.02 49.94
C SER A 107 -17.54 9.57 49.62
N CYS A 108 -17.84 8.29 49.83
CA CYS A 108 -19.09 7.65 49.40
C CYS A 108 -20.28 7.84 50.38
N SER A 109 -20.86 9.04 50.39
CA SER A 109 -22.27 9.18 50.80
C SER A 109 -23.14 9.89 49.76
N HIS A 110 -22.55 10.68 48.85
CA HIS A 110 -23.31 11.49 47.89
C HIS A 110 -23.24 10.99 46.43
N ALA A 111 -22.06 10.66 45.89
CA ALA A 111 -21.91 10.23 44.48
C ALA A 111 -22.52 8.85 44.17
N SER A 112 -22.42 7.90 45.12
CA SER A 112 -23.10 6.59 45.04
C SER A 112 -24.63 6.70 45.01
N SER A 113 -25.21 7.82 45.44
CA SER A 113 -26.66 7.98 45.59
C SER A 113 -27.35 8.37 44.28
N ALA A 114 -26.63 9.00 43.35
CA ALA A 114 -27.21 9.46 42.09
C ALA A 114 -27.26 8.35 41.03
N LEU A 115 -26.17 7.57 40.88
CA LEU A 115 -26.16 6.36 40.05
C LEU A 115 -27.14 5.31 40.61
N LYS A 116 -27.28 5.23 41.95
CA LYS A 116 -28.38 4.52 42.64
C LYS A 116 -29.77 4.98 42.23
N MET A 117 -30.02 6.29 42.08
CA MET A 117 -31.34 6.79 41.67
C MET A 117 -31.66 6.45 40.20
N MET A 118 -30.67 6.53 39.30
CA MET A 118 -30.83 6.09 37.91
C MET A 118 -31.05 4.57 37.81
N GLN A 119 -30.28 3.78 38.55
CA GLN A 119 -30.43 2.32 38.64
C GLN A 119 -31.77 1.91 39.27
N MET A 120 -32.25 2.63 40.30
CA MET A 120 -33.56 2.34 40.91
C MET A 120 -34.74 2.77 40.02
N GLN A 121 -34.64 3.88 39.28
CA GLN A 121 -35.69 4.31 38.36
C GLN A 121 -35.81 3.41 37.13
N SER A 122 -34.71 2.87 36.59
CA SER A 122 -34.78 1.89 35.49
C SER A 122 -35.38 0.56 35.96
N VAL A 123 -34.98 0.08 37.14
CA VAL A 123 -35.55 -1.13 37.76
C VAL A 123 -37.04 -0.98 38.06
N GLN A 124 -37.49 0.18 38.55
CA GLN A 124 -38.92 0.44 38.81
C GLN A 124 -39.75 0.53 37.53
N ASN A 125 -39.21 1.14 36.46
CA ASN A 125 -39.93 1.25 35.19
C ASN A 125 -40.01 -0.10 34.45
N GLU A 126 -38.95 -0.92 34.46
CA GLU A 126 -38.98 -2.25 33.82
C GLU A 126 -39.74 -3.28 34.65
N SER A 127 -39.70 -3.22 35.99
CA SER A 127 -40.57 -4.03 36.84
C SER A 127 -42.05 -3.85 36.46
N GLN A 128 -42.48 -2.62 36.16
CA GLN A 128 -43.85 -2.32 35.73
C GLN A 128 -44.16 -2.77 34.30
N ILE A 129 -43.20 -2.64 33.36
CA ILE A 129 -43.40 -3.07 31.95
C ILE A 129 -43.35 -4.59 31.80
N PHE A 130 -42.46 -5.26 32.53
CA PHE A 130 -42.32 -6.72 32.50
C PHE A 130 -43.47 -7.42 33.22
N THR A 131 -43.91 -6.90 34.39
CA THR A 131 -45.13 -7.43 35.05
C THR A 131 -46.37 -7.22 34.18
N ALA A 132 -46.49 -6.14 33.42
CA ALA A 132 -47.60 -5.91 32.49
C ALA A 132 -47.59 -6.86 31.28
N ASN A 133 -46.42 -7.11 30.67
CA ASN A 133 -46.33 -7.95 29.46
C ASN A 133 -46.46 -9.45 29.74
N VAL A 134 -45.96 -9.94 30.88
CA VAL A 134 -46.03 -11.35 31.28
C VAL A 134 -47.46 -11.74 31.68
N THR A 135 -48.23 -10.84 32.29
CA THR A 135 -49.64 -11.12 32.62
C THR A 135 -50.55 -11.25 31.40
N ASP A 136 -50.23 -10.59 30.27
CA ASP A 136 -51.15 -10.47 29.14
C ASP A 136 -50.90 -11.47 28.01
N THR A 137 -49.63 -11.85 27.76
CA THR A 137 -49.28 -12.76 26.65
C THR A 137 -49.16 -14.23 27.05
N GLY A 138 -48.59 -14.55 28.21
CA GLY A 138 -48.41 -15.93 28.69
C GLY A 138 -49.72 -16.59 29.13
N VAL A 139 -50.59 -15.85 29.82
CA VAL A 139 -51.88 -16.37 30.32
C VAL A 139 -52.89 -16.56 29.19
N SER A 140 -52.85 -15.70 28.16
CA SER A 140 -53.78 -15.74 27.03
C SER A 140 -53.51 -16.91 26.06
N GLN A 141 -52.24 -17.23 25.78
CA GLN A 141 -51.89 -18.38 24.93
C GLN A 141 -52.14 -19.73 25.63
N MET A 142 -51.95 -19.80 26.95
CA MET A 142 -52.24 -21.02 27.73
C MET A 142 -53.74 -21.31 27.82
N LYS A 143 -54.60 -20.27 27.93
CA LYS A 143 -56.06 -20.41 27.93
C LYS A 143 -56.63 -20.86 26.58
N LEU A 144 -55.98 -20.48 25.47
CA LEU A 144 -56.43 -20.81 24.11
C LEU A 144 -56.07 -22.24 23.68
N MET A 145 -55.01 -22.84 24.23
CA MET A 145 -54.66 -24.24 23.95
C MET A 145 -55.47 -25.27 24.75
N LEU A 146 -56.10 -24.88 25.86
CA LEU A 146 -56.85 -25.80 26.75
C LEU A 146 -58.36 -25.89 26.46
N SER A 147 -58.90 -25.09 25.54
CA SER A 147 -60.34 -25.10 25.20
C SER A 147 -60.74 -26.21 24.21
N HIS A 148 -59.79 -26.97 23.66
CA HIS A 148 -60.06 -27.92 22.58
C HIS A 148 -60.27 -29.38 22.96
N VAL A 149 -60.40 -29.74 24.24
CA VAL A 149 -60.83 -31.08 24.63
C VAL A 149 -61.92 -31.01 25.70
N THR A 150 -63.13 -30.65 25.26
CA THR A 150 -64.34 -31.00 26.00
C THR A 150 -65.01 -32.17 25.29
N THR A 151 -64.86 -33.36 25.83
CA THR A 151 -65.86 -34.43 25.71
C THR A 151 -65.73 -35.39 26.88
N THR A 152 -66.74 -35.29 27.76
CA THR A 152 -67.38 -36.37 28.53
C THR A 152 -66.55 -37.23 29.49
N GLN A 153 -66.90 -37.01 30.76
CA GLN A 153 -67.17 -38.01 31.81
C GLN A 153 -66.00 -38.62 32.62
N THR A 154 -65.99 -38.16 33.88
CA THR A 154 -65.90 -38.93 35.14
C THR A 154 -64.67 -39.79 35.38
N GLY A 155 -63.81 -39.28 36.26
CA GLY A 155 -62.84 -40.06 37.03
C GLY A 155 -61.81 -39.11 37.61
N GLU A 156 -61.74 -39.02 38.95
CA GLU A 156 -60.64 -38.39 39.68
C GLU A 156 -59.32 -38.93 39.12
N CYS A 157 -58.63 -38.11 38.34
CA CYS A 157 -57.38 -38.51 37.70
C CYS A 157 -56.26 -37.84 38.48
N GLU A 158 -55.51 -38.65 39.22
CA GLU A 158 -54.34 -38.28 40.03
C GLU A 158 -53.35 -37.39 39.25
N LYS A 159 -53.28 -37.56 37.91
CA LYS A 159 -52.45 -36.72 37.02
C LYS A 159 -52.92 -35.28 36.87
N TRP A 160 -54.19 -34.96 37.17
CA TRP A 160 -54.69 -33.59 37.14
C TRP A 160 -54.25 -32.83 38.40
N GLU A 161 -54.26 -33.49 39.56
CA GLU A 161 -53.65 -32.94 40.79
C GLU A 161 -52.12 -32.80 40.63
N GLU A 162 -51.46 -33.79 40.00
CA GLU A 162 -50.03 -33.71 39.71
C GLU A 162 -49.72 -32.53 38.76
N ARG A 163 -50.56 -32.30 37.73
CA ARG A 163 -50.45 -31.13 36.83
C ARG A 163 -50.69 -29.81 37.54
N ASP A 164 -51.75 -29.70 38.33
CA ASP A 164 -52.11 -28.46 39.02
C ASP A 164 -51.15 -28.18 40.21
N SER A 165 -50.34 -29.17 40.62
CA SER A 165 -49.21 -29.04 41.56
C SER A 165 -47.86 -28.69 40.91
N LEU A 166 -47.76 -28.71 39.57
CA LEU A 166 -46.53 -28.32 38.88
C LEU A 166 -46.39 -26.79 38.86
N SER A 167 -45.56 -26.26 39.75
CA SER A 167 -45.08 -24.88 39.68
C SER A 167 -43.82 -24.81 38.81
N VAL A 168 -43.89 -24.08 37.70
CA VAL A 168 -42.69 -23.66 36.97
C VAL A 168 -42.17 -22.41 37.66
N GLU A 169 -41.11 -22.55 38.46
CA GLU A 169 -40.35 -21.39 38.93
C GLU A 169 -39.54 -20.82 37.77
N VAL A 170 -39.62 -19.50 37.59
CA VAL A 170 -38.76 -18.80 36.62
C VAL A 170 -37.33 -18.94 37.14
N HIS A 171 -36.51 -19.74 36.46
CA HIS A 171 -35.09 -19.88 36.79
C HIS A 171 -34.33 -18.61 36.33
N GLU A 172 -34.36 -17.57 37.15
CA GLU A 172 -33.48 -16.41 37.00
C GLU A 172 -32.06 -16.81 37.42
N TRP A 173 -31.07 -16.53 36.57
CA TRP A 173 -29.67 -16.74 36.96
C TRP A 173 -29.40 -15.94 38.24
N PRO A 174 -28.89 -16.55 39.33
CA PRO A 174 -28.79 -15.84 40.60
C PRO A 174 -27.89 -14.62 40.43
N LEU A 175 -28.48 -13.44 40.66
CA LEU A 175 -27.71 -12.20 40.72
C LEU A 175 -26.60 -12.35 41.79
N PRO A 176 -25.44 -11.68 41.62
CA PRO A 176 -24.39 -11.67 42.62
C PRO A 176 -24.90 -11.36 44.04
N ASN A 177 -24.31 -12.00 45.05
CA ASN A 177 -24.71 -11.82 46.46
C ASN A 177 -24.50 -10.37 46.97
N SER A 178 -23.60 -9.63 46.33
CA SER A 178 -23.37 -8.22 46.60
C SER A 178 -24.46 -7.38 45.93
N VAL A 179 -25.15 -6.55 46.71
CA VAL A 179 -26.17 -5.61 46.20
C VAL A 179 -25.59 -4.69 45.11
N TYR A 180 -24.30 -4.37 45.19
CA TYR A 180 -23.61 -3.52 44.22
C TYR A 180 -23.34 -4.24 42.90
N ASP A 181 -22.90 -5.50 42.97
CA ASP A 181 -22.61 -6.31 41.79
C ASP A 181 -23.92 -6.72 41.09
N ALA A 182 -24.97 -7.03 41.86
CA ALA A 182 -26.31 -7.26 41.35
C ALA A 182 -26.89 -6.02 40.64
N ALA A 183 -26.75 -4.83 41.24
CA ALA A 183 -27.19 -3.58 40.63
C ALA A 183 -26.42 -3.26 39.34
N ALA A 184 -25.11 -3.55 39.29
CA ALA A 184 -24.30 -3.39 38.09
C ALA A 184 -24.76 -4.33 36.97
N VAL A 185 -25.01 -5.61 37.28
CA VAL A 185 -25.53 -6.59 36.30
C VAL A 185 -26.87 -6.15 35.73
N VAL A 186 -27.82 -5.73 36.58
CA VAL A 186 -29.14 -5.27 36.13
C VAL A 186 -29.04 -4.00 35.30
N PHE A 187 -28.15 -3.08 35.66
CA PHE A 187 -27.89 -1.88 34.87
C PHE A 187 -27.34 -2.23 33.49
N GLU A 188 -26.34 -3.11 33.37
CA GLU A 188 -25.75 -3.47 32.06
C GLU A 188 -26.76 -4.14 31.11
N LEU A 189 -27.68 -4.96 31.65
CA LEU A 189 -28.76 -5.57 30.88
C LEU A 189 -29.63 -4.50 30.18
N SER A 190 -29.96 -3.41 30.86
CA SER A 190 -30.89 -2.38 30.38
C SER A 190 -30.32 -0.95 30.42
N ALA A 191 -29.01 -0.77 30.20
CA ALA A 191 -28.40 0.56 30.25
C ALA A 191 -28.90 1.46 29.10
N PRO A 192 -29.06 2.78 29.33
CA PRO A 192 -29.50 3.71 28.30
C PRO A 192 -28.62 3.64 27.04
N ILE A 193 -29.23 3.70 25.86
CA ILE A 193 -28.52 3.62 24.57
C ILE A 193 -27.39 4.67 24.50
N THR A 194 -27.64 5.88 24.98
CA THR A 194 -26.64 6.97 25.01
C THR A 194 -25.43 6.66 25.88
N PHE A 195 -25.64 6.00 27.03
CA PHE A 195 -24.56 5.50 27.87
C PHE A 195 -23.79 4.36 27.18
N LYS A 196 -24.50 3.37 26.61
CA LYS A 196 -23.87 2.25 25.87
C LYS A 196 -23.01 2.77 24.71
N MET A 197 -23.47 3.77 23.96
CA MET A 197 -22.70 4.41 22.88
C MET A 197 -21.40 5.05 23.40
N TRP A 198 -21.49 5.81 24.49
CA TRP A 198 -20.33 6.45 25.12
C TRP A 198 -19.32 5.43 25.66
N GLN A 199 -19.80 4.41 26.37
CA GLN A 199 -18.99 3.34 26.92
C GLN A 199 -18.30 2.54 25.80
N SER A 200 -19.04 2.17 24.75
CA SER A 200 -18.48 1.44 23.59
C SER A 200 -17.42 2.26 22.85
N PHE A 201 -17.63 3.56 22.65
CA PHE A 201 -16.59 4.41 22.04
C PHE A 201 -15.38 4.47 22.96
N THR A 202 -15.56 4.81 24.24
CA THR A 202 -14.46 4.91 25.21
C THR A 202 -13.62 3.63 25.23
N PHE A 203 -14.28 2.47 25.23
CA PHE A 203 -13.61 1.18 25.15
C PHE A 203 -12.85 0.99 23.83
N HIS A 204 -13.51 1.24 22.69
CA HIS A 204 -12.90 1.12 21.38
C HIS A 204 -11.65 2.02 21.24
N PHE A 205 -11.76 3.29 21.63
CA PHE A 205 -10.64 4.22 21.56
C PHE A 205 -9.49 3.82 22.50
N LEU A 206 -9.77 3.56 23.78
CA LEU A 206 -8.71 3.27 24.74
C LEU A 206 -8.07 1.90 24.57
N TYR A 207 -8.87 0.88 24.23
CA TYR A 207 -8.40 -0.51 24.24
C TYR A 207 -8.16 -1.10 22.86
N ASP A 208 -9.08 -0.90 21.92
CA ASP A 208 -8.91 -1.46 20.56
C ASP A 208 -7.89 -0.65 19.74
N ILE A 209 -7.77 0.67 20.01
CA ILE A 209 -6.87 1.57 19.27
C ILE A 209 -5.60 1.88 20.07
N CYS A 210 -5.72 2.26 21.35
CA CYS A 210 -4.59 2.74 22.15
C CYS A 210 -3.85 1.66 22.99
N THR A 211 -4.22 0.37 22.92
CA THR A 211 -3.45 -0.74 23.55
C THR A 211 -3.28 -1.96 22.63
N PRO A 212 -2.48 -1.87 21.56
CA PRO A 212 -2.39 -2.96 20.60
C PRO A 212 -1.60 -4.21 21.08
N THR A 213 -0.82 -4.16 22.17
CA THR A 213 0.28 -5.15 22.38
C THR A 213 0.38 -5.85 23.74
N SER A 214 -0.60 -5.78 24.66
CA SER A 214 -0.52 -6.53 25.93
C SER A 214 -1.83 -7.21 26.34
N PRO A 215 -1.80 -8.53 26.68
CA PRO A 215 -2.95 -9.25 27.23
C PRO A 215 -3.23 -8.91 28.71
N GLN A 216 -2.46 -8.01 29.32
CA GLN A 216 -2.72 -7.48 30.66
C GLN A 216 -3.29 -6.06 30.54
N ILE A 217 -4.41 -5.81 31.22
CA ILE A 217 -5.07 -4.49 31.32
C ILE A 217 -4.11 -3.52 32.04
N GLN A 218 -3.17 -2.95 31.29
CA GLN A 218 -2.33 -1.83 31.69
C GLN A 218 -2.73 -0.61 30.85
N SER A 219 -2.51 0.57 31.42
CA SER A 219 -2.91 1.88 30.88
C SER A 219 -2.61 2.03 29.39
N ALA A 220 -3.51 2.69 28.65
CA ALA A 220 -3.32 3.06 27.25
C ALA A 220 -1.93 3.66 26.97
N ASP A 221 -1.19 3.06 26.03
CA ASP A 221 0.15 3.47 25.63
C ASP A 221 0.25 3.45 24.10
N ILE A 222 0.42 4.65 23.54
CA ILE A 222 0.50 4.86 22.09
C ILE A 222 1.92 5.26 21.63
N SER A 223 2.92 5.23 22.52
CA SER A 223 4.30 5.62 22.20
C SER A 223 4.81 4.90 20.94
N ASN A 224 4.67 3.58 20.89
CA ASN A 224 5.12 2.76 19.77
C ASN A 224 4.46 3.10 18.42
N ILE A 225 3.20 3.56 18.41
CA ILE A 225 2.49 3.88 17.16
C ILE A 225 2.66 5.36 16.75
N CYS A 226 3.18 6.20 17.65
CA CYS A 226 3.48 7.60 17.43
C CYS A 226 4.99 7.93 17.40
N THR A 227 5.86 6.91 17.35
CA THR A 227 7.31 7.06 17.20
C THR A 227 7.78 6.54 15.85
N TYR A 228 8.67 7.27 15.17
CA TYR A 228 9.27 6.77 13.92
C TYR A 228 10.11 5.51 14.16
N VAL A 229 9.93 4.53 13.27
CA VAL A 229 10.71 3.30 13.27
C VAL A 229 11.98 3.51 12.45
N LEU A 230 13.12 3.33 13.09
CA LEU A 230 14.43 3.45 12.47
C LEU A 230 14.68 2.25 11.53
N PRO A 231 15.12 2.50 10.28
CA PRO A 231 15.47 1.44 9.36
C PRO A 231 16.65 0.61 9.88
N LYS A 232 16.84 -0.59 9.30
CA LYS A 232 18.02 -1.40 9.59
C LYS A 232 19.27 -0.63 9.15
N GLY A 233 20.26 -0.54 10.03
CA GLY A 233 21.48 0.21 9.79
C GLY A 233 22.21 0.57 11.10
N PRO A 234 23.20 1.46 11.05
CA PRO A 234 24.04 1.81 12.19
C PRO A 234 23.26 2.36 13.39
N TYR A 235 22.16 3.07 13.10
CA TYR A 235 21.27 3.68 14.10
C TYR A 235 20.20 2.74 14.65
N HIS A 236 20.03 1.52 14.10
CA HIS A 236 18.90 0.65 14.46
C HIS A 236 18.85 0.28 15.95
N GLY A 237 20.03 0.10 16.58
CA GLY A 237 20.14 -0.18 18.03
C GLY A 237 19.74 1.00 18.92
N LEU A 238 19.42 2.15 18.36
CA LEU A 238 19.07 3.38 19.07
C LEU A 238 17.56 3.67 19.12
N GLN A 239 16.71 2.75 18.63
CA GLN A 239 15.25 2.93 18.58
C GLN A 239 14.62 3.32 19.92
N SER A 240 15.10 2.74 21.03
CA SER A 240 14.54 2.99 22.36
C SER A 240 14.64 4.45 22.79
N TYR A 241 15.59 5.20 22.25
CA TYR A 241 15.84 6.60 22.63
C TYR A 241 14.94 7.60 21.89
N LEU A 242 14.09 7.13 20.97
CA LEU A 242 13.04 7.94 20.35
C LEU A 242 11.68 7.78 21.07
N LEU A 243 11.54 6.83 21.99
CA LEU A 243 10.27 6.52 22.67
C LEU A 243 9.92 7.52 23.77
N ASP A 244 10.94 8.07 24.44
CA ASP A 244 10.77 9.06 25.48
C ASP A 244 11.99 10.00 25.56
N THR A 245 11.91 10.96 26.47
CA THR A 245 12.95 11.99 26.69
C THR A 245 13.58 11.90 28.08
N GLN A 246 13.43 10.78 28.79
CA GLN A 246 13.86 10.61 30.17
C GLN A 246 15.34 10.24 30.29
N HIS A 247 15.95 9.78 29.19
CA HIS A 247 17.38 9.48 29.14
C HIS A 247 18.23 10.73 29.29
N THR A 248 19.45 10.52 29.78
CA THR A 248 20.44 11.57 30.02
C THR A 248 21.66 11.43 29.12
N SER A 249 22.38 12.53 28.90
CA SER A 249 23.66 12.50 28.16
C SER A 249 24.70 11.60 28.83
N ASN A 250 24.68 11.48 30.17
CA ASN A 250 25.59 10.62 30.91
C ASN A 250 25.35 9.13 30.63
N GLU A 251 24.09 8.73 30.42
CA GLU A 251 23.76 7.37 30.02
C GLU A 251 24.29 7.06 28.61
N GLY A 252 24.23 8.03 27.69
CA GLY A 252 24.84 7.90 26.37
C GLY A 252 26.37 7.72 26.45
N LEU A 253 27.03 8.46 27.34
CA LEU A 253 28.46 8.30 27.61
C LEU A 253 28.80 6.96 28.29
N ALA A 254 27.93 6.44 29.15
CA ALA A 254 28.14 5.14 29.79
C ALA A 254 27.97 3.98 28.79
N ASN A 255 27.12 4.14 27.78
CA ASN A 255 26.79 3.11 26.80
C ASN A 255 27.63 3.19 25.51
N GLN A 256 28.76 3.88 25.51
CA GLN A 256 29.65 3.98 24.33
C GLN A 256 30.08 2.61 23.76
N ALA A 257 30.14 1.58 24.60
CA ALA A 257 30.45 0.21 24.18
C ALA A 257 29.39 -0.41 23.24
N THR A 258 28.17 0.15 23.20
CA THR A 258 27.10 -0.29 22.29
C THR A 258 27.11 0.47 20.96
N CYS A 259 28.09 1.36 20.74
CA CYS A 259 28.23 2.10 19.49
C CYS A 259 28.49 1.15 18.31
N HIS A 260 27.75 1.35 17.22
CA HIS A 260 27.96 0.59 15.99
C HIS A 260 29.32 0.94 15.36
N ALA A 261 29.97 -0.03 14.70
CA ALA A 261 31.30 0.17 14.13
C ALA A 261 31.35 1.19 12.98
N GLU A 262 30.21 1.45 12.34
CA GLU A 262 30.07 2.43 11.25
C GLU A 262 29.77 3.86 11.74
N LEU A 263 29.48 4.05 13.04
CA LEU A 263 29.26 5.37 13.62
C LEU A 263 30.51 5.86 14.33
N THR A 264 30.79 7.15 14.22
CA THR A 264 31.77 7.78 15.10
C THR A 264 31.20 7.89 16.50
N LEU A 265 32.08 7.86 17.51
CA LEU A 265 31.66 8.04 18.90
C LEU A 265 30.95 9.38 19.12
N HIS A 266 31.40 10.43 18.43
CA HIS A 266 30.80 11.76 18.49
C HIS A 266 29.39 11.78 17.90
N GLU A 267 29.19 11.14 16.76
CA GLU A 267 27.88 11.01 16.10
C GLU A 267 26.90 10.17 16.95
N PHE A 268 27.37 9.07 17.55
CA PHE A 268 26.57 8.27 18.49
C PHE A 268 26.11 9.09 19.71
N ILE A 269 27.01 9.85 20.32
CA ILE A 269 26.68 10.71 21.48
C ILE A 269 25.75 11.85 21.07
N ALA A 270 25.96 12.47 19.91
CA ALA A 270 25.12 13.54 19.38
C ALA A 270 23.69 13.05 19.10
N PHE A 271 23.55 11.86 18.49
CA PHE A 271 22.25 11.25 18.21
C PHE A 271 21.48 10.99 19.51
N TRP A 272 22.18 10.43 20.50
CA TRP A 272 21.62 10.20 21.84
C TRP A 272 21.21 11.49 22.53
N GLY A 273 22.08 12.50 22.46
CA GLY A 273 21.93 13.78 23.14
C GLY A 273 20.77 14.61 22.62
N LEU A 274 20.38 14.46 21.35
CA LEU A 274 19.36 15.31 20.73
C LEU A 274 18.03 15.28 21.49
N CYS A 275 17.51 14.09 21.79
CA CYS A 275 16.23 13.89 22.50
C CYS A 275 16.37 13.84 24.04
N SER A 276 17.60 13.94 24.56
CA SER A 276 17.86 13.88 26.00
C SER A 276 17.30 15.12 26.71
N GLY A 277 16.28 14.92 27.53
CA GLY A 277 15.65 15.97 28.33
C GLY A 277 14.60 16.77 27.58
N SER A 278 13.35 16.69 28.06
CA SER A 278 12.18 17.27 27.44
C SER A 278 12.23 18.78 27.18
N PHE A 279 12.91 19.55 28.04
CA PHE A 279 12.99 21.02 27.92
C PHE A 279 14.20 21.50 27.12
N LEU A 280 15.11 20.59 26.76
CA LEU A 280 16.37 20.93 26.10
C LEU A 280 16.35 20.64 24.60
N GLN A 281 15.31 19.97 24.09
CA GLN A 281 15.23 19.51 22.70
C GLN A 281 15.58 20.62 21.68
N TRP A 282 14.96 21.80 21.76
CA TRP A 282 15.24 22.90 20.83
C TRP A 282 16.66 23.46 20.95
N ILE A 283 17.20 23.49 22.17
CA ILE A 283 18.60 23.90 22.39
C ILE A 283 19.54 22.85 21.80
N ASN A 284 19.27 21.56 22.00
CA ASN A 284 20.05 20.47 21.43
C ASN A 284 20.01 20.50 19.90
N ILE A 285 18.84 20.74 19.30
CA ILE A 285 18.68 20.95 17.85
C ILE A 285 19.58 22.10 17.38
N LEU A 286 19.50 23.27 18.01
CA LEU A 286 20.34 24.42 17.63
C LEU A 286 21.84 24.14 17.80
N CYS A 287 22.22 23.43 18.87
CA CYS A 287 23.60 23.01 19.09
C CYS A 287 24.09 22.08 17.98
N GLU A 288 23.29 21.10 17.57
CA GLU A 288 23.66 20.18 16.49
C GLU A 288 23.66 20.86 15.12
N LEU A 289 22.73 21.79 14.85
CA LEU A 289 22.75 22.59 13.62
C LEU A 289 24.07 23.37 13.48
N ARG A 290 24.60 23.89 14.60
CA ARG A 290 25.90 24.58 14.64
C ARG A 290 27.10 23.65 14.60
N ALA A 291 27.03 22.56 15.36
CA ALA A 291 28.14 21.64 15.49
C ALA A 291 28.33 20.78 14.24
N CYS A 292 27.24 20.50 13.52
CA CYS A 292 27.20 19.58 12.38
C CYS A 292 27.88 18.24 12.71
N THR A 293 27.70 17.74 13.93
CA THR A 293 28.24 16.43 14.35
C THR A 293 27.39 15.29 13.80
N LEU A 294 26.08 15.52 13.69
CA LEU A 294 25.16 14.64 12.99
C LEU A 294 25.18 14.87 11.48
N THR A 295 25.11 13.77 10.73
CA THR A 295 25.00 13.81 9.28
C THR A 295 23.56 14.14 8.86
N PHE A 296 23.22 15.43 8.70
CA PHE A 296 21.85 15.87 8.37
C PHE A 296 21.31 15.39 7.01
N CYS A 297 22.18 14.88 6.13
CA CYS A 297 21.76 14.21 4.90
C CYS A 297 21.25 12.79 5.11
N ASP A 298 21.55 12.17 6.27
CA ASP A 298 21.08 10.83 6.61
C ASP A 298 19.58 10.85 6.95
N PRO A 299 18.73 10.05 6.28
CA PRO A 299 17.31 9.96 6.56
C PRO A 299 16.98 9.64 8.03
N VAL A 300 17.83 8.88 8.74
CA VAL A 300 17.61 8.53 10.15
C VAL A 300 17.73 9.75 11.06
N VAL A 301 18.71 10.62 10.80
CA VAL A 301 18.87 11.89 11.53
C VAL A 301 17.68 12.81 11.26
N HIS A 302 17.17 12.81 10.03
CA HIS A 302 15.96 13.56 9.69
C HIS A 302 14.73 13.05 10.47
N LEU A 303 14.55 11.73 10.62
CA LEU A 303 13.47 11.15 11.43
C LEU A 303 13.59 11.52 12.91
N LEU A 304 14.82 11.54 13.45
CA LEU A 304 15.09 11.94 14.83
C LEU A 304 14.69 13.41 15.06
N LEU A 305 15.02 14.30 14.12
CA LEU A 305 14.63 15.72 14.18
C LEU A 305 13.14 15.91 14.01
N LEU A 306 12.49 15.14 13.14
CA LEU A 306 11.04 15.12 13.02
C LEU A 306 10.40 14.72 14.35
N GLN A 307 10.85 13.63 14.97
CA GLN A 307 10.36 13.21 16.29
C GLN A 307 10.49 14.35 17.31
N ALA A 308 11.70 14.90 17.48
CA ALA A 308 11.99 15.91 18.48
C ALA A 308 11.28 17.26 18.23
N SER A 309 11.05 17.64 16.98
CA SER A 309 10.44 18.94 16.65
C SER A 309 8.90 18.92 16.63
N LEU A 310 8.31 17.74 16.43
CA LEU A 310 6.86 17.56 16.25
C LEU A 310 6.14 17.01 17.48
N GLU A 311 6.85 16.31 18.37
CA GLU A 311 6.27 15.74 19.58
C GLU A 311 5.68 16.83 20.47
N VAL A 312 4.42 16.63 20.89
CA VAL A 312 3.66 17.61 21.69
C VAL A 312 4.28 17.82 23.07
N GLY A 313 4.75 16.73 23.69
CA GLY A 313 5.24 16.73 25.05
C GLY A 313 4.15 16.86 26.11
N LYS A 314 4.57 17.09 27.36
CA LYS A 314 3.64 17.18 28.49
C LYS A 314 2.71 18.40 28.36
N LEU A 315 1.42 18.15 28.21
CA LEU A 315 0.38 19.18 28.20
C LEU A 315 0.24 19.86 29.56
N SER A 316 0.35 21.19 29.57
CA SER A 316 0.08 22.01 30.74
C SER A 316 -1.40 22.40 30.83
N ALA A 317 -1.89 22.63 32.04
CA ALA A 317 -3.28 22.97 32.32
C ALA A 317 -3.76 24.27 31.66
N ASP A 318 -2.83 25.19 31.39
CA ASP A 318 -3.07 26.45 30.69
C ASP A 318 -3.00 26.32 29.16
N GLY A 319 -2.82 25.10 28.63
CA GLY A 319 -2.58 24.87 27.20
C GLY A 319 -1.19 25.29 26.74
N SER A 320 -0.29 25.68 27.65
CA SER A 320 1.09 25.96 27.25
C SER A 320 1.83 24.66 26.92
N ARG A 321 2.65 24.74 25.88
CA ARG A 321 3.49 23.62 25.44
C ARG A 321 4.91 23.85 25.93
N ALA A 322 5.19 23.36 27.12
CA ALA A 322 6.41 23.72 27.83
C ALA A 322 7.69 23.28 27.10
N TRP A 323 7.64 22.19 26.33
CA TRP A 323 8.76 21.68 25.52
C TRP A 323 9.11 22.63 24.36
N HIS A 324 8.16 23.46 23.92
CA HIS A 324 8.34 24.43 22.84
C HIS A 324 8.50 25.88 23.35
N ASN A 325 8.65 26.09 24.66
CA ASN A 325 8.78 27.44 25.22
C ASN A 325 10.02 28.18 24.72
N GLU A 326 11.09 27.45 24.36
CA GLU A 326 12.31 28.06 23.82
C GLU A 326 12.06 28.81 22.49
N LEU A 327 11.11 28.34 21.68
CA LEU A 327 10.66 29.05 20.47
C LEU A 327 10.00 30.41 20.79
N LYS A 328 9.57 30.63 22.03
CA LYS A 328 9.03 31.92 22.49
C LYS A 328 10.13 32.89 22.95
N ALA A 329 11.37 32.42 23.15
CA ALA A 329 12.49 33.28 23.52
C ALA A 329 13.03 34.05 22.31
N SER A 330 13.16 35.38 22.44
CA SER A 330 13.59 36.25 21.33
C SER A 330 15.00 35.93 20.84
N GLU A 331 15.96 35.79 21.77
CA GLU A 331 17.36 35.49 21.44
C GLU A 331 17.49 34.15 20.70
N PHE A 332 16.75 33.13 21.16
CA PHE A 332 16.74 31.81 20.55
C PHE A 332 16.17 31.83 19.12
N ARG A 333 15.01 32.49 18.89
CA ARG A 333 14.41 32.54 17.54
C ARG A 333 15.34 33.17 16.50
N HIS A 334 16.02 34.25 16.88
CA HIS A 334 16.99 34.91 16.00
C HIS A 334 18.20 34.00 15.74
N ALA A 335 18.76 33.40 16.80
CA ALA A 335 19.85 32.44 16.66
C ALA A 335 19.50 31.24 15.76
N LEU A 336 18.26 30.73 15.86
CA LEU A 336 17.79 29.62 15.06
C LEU A 336 17.59 30.00 13.59
N ILE A 337 16.92 31.12 13.29
CA ILE A 337 16.70 31.53 11.90
C ILE A 337 18.02 31.88 11.20
N ASP A 338 18.96 32.53 11.90
CA ASP A 338 20.28 32.86 11.36
C ASP A 338 21.07 31.59 11.01
N GLU A 339 21.04 30.58 11.88
CA GLU A 339 21.72 29.31 11.63
C GLU A 339 21.10 28.57 10.44
N LEU A 340 19.77 28.49 10.36
CA LEU A 340 19.08 27.83 9.25
C LEU A 340 19.35 28.55 7.90
N GLN A 341 19.47 29.88 7.90
CA GLN A 341 19.88 30.65 6.73
C GLN A 341 21.33 30.35 6.33
N SER A 342 22.25 30.31 7.30
CA SER A 342 23.67 29.97 7.07
C SER A 342 23.81 28.58 6.45
N LEU A 343 23.12 27.59 7.02
CA LEU A 343 23.10 26.22 6.52
C LEU A 343 22.54 26.13 5.10
N LYS A 344 21.42 26.81 4.82
CA LYS A 344 20.86 26.87 3.44
C LYS A 344 21.90 27.38 2.43
N VAL A 345 22.62 28.44 2.76
CA VAL A 345 23.63 29.04 1.87
C VAL A 345 24.81 28.11 1.63
N SER A 346 25.29 27.43 2.68
CA SER A 346 26.39 26.46 2.56
C SER A 346 26.08 25.32 1.59
N MET A 347 24.81 24.92 1.52
CA MET A 347 24.40 23.68 0.85
C MET A 347 23.68 23.90 -0.49
N GLU A 348 23.45 25.15 -0.89
CA GLU A 348 22.82 25.48 -2.18
C GLU A 348 23.61 24.98 -3.40
N ALA A 349 24.92 24.79 -3.27
CA ALA A 349 25.78 24.26 -4.34
C ALA A 349 25.71 22.73 -4.47
N ASN A 350 25.20 22.01 -3.46
CA ASN A 350 25.19 20.56 -3.41
C ASN A 350 23.76 20.01 -3.48
N TRP A 351 23.33 19.66 -4.68
CA TRP A 351 22.01 19.07 -4.94
C TRP A 351 21.78 17.71 -4.27
N LEU A 352 22.82 17.07 -3.73
CA LEU A 352 22.69 15.82 -2.96
C LEU A 352 22.06 16.03 -1.56
N GLU A 353 21.87 17.28 -1.13
CA GLU A 353 21.43 17.62 0.23
C GLU A 353 19.93 17.95 0.32
N GLY A 354 19.10 17.29 -0.49
CA GLY A 354 17.64 17.47 -0.47
C GLY A 354 16.99 17.18 0.89
N THR A 355 17.46 16.15 1.59
CA THR A 355 17.02 15.80 2.96
C THR A 355 17.22 16.98 3.93
N MET A 356 18.28 17.75 3.74
CA MET A 356 18.59 18.90 4.58
C MET A 356 17.69 20.10 4.25
N MET A 357 17.40 20.35 2.98
CA MET A 357 16.41 21.37 2.58
C MET A 357 15.03 21.07 3.16
N SER A 358 14.64 19.80 3.19
CA SER A 358 13.40 19.34 3.83
C SER A 358 13.42 19.61 5.34
N MET A 359 14.53 19.29 6.02
CA MET A 359 14.72 19.59 7.45
C MET A 359 14.58 21.09 7.73
N ILE A 360 15.24 21.95 6.94
CA ILE A 360 15.14 23.40 7.06
C ILE A 360 13.68 23.84 6.91
N SER A 361 12.99 23.34 5.88
CA SER A 361 11.57 23.62 5.63
C SER A 361 10.69 23.32 6.85
N ILE A 362 10.86 22.16 7.48
CA ILE A 362 10.10 21.74 8.65
C ILE A 362 10.41 22.63 9.87
N LEU A 363 11.69 22.85 10.19
CA LEU A 363 12.10 23.66 11.34
C LEU A 363 11.63 25.12 11.20
N VAL A 364 11.71 25.69 10.00
CA VAL A 364 11.20 27.05 9.72
C VAL A 364 9.68 27.10 9.84
N SER A 365 8.96 26.09 9.35
CA SER A 365 7.50 26.01 9.49
C SER A 365 7.08 25.91 10.95
N ARG A 366 7.83 25.16 11.77
CA ARG A 366 7.63 25.08 13.23
C ARG A 366 7.89 26.39 13.94
N LEU A 367 9.00 27.06 13.60
CA LEU A 367 9.30 28.39 14.12
C LEU A 367 8.19 29.39 13.79
N LEU A 368 7.74 29.40 12.53
CA LEU A 368 6.66 30.26 12.05
C LEU A 368 5.33 30.02 12.79
N SER A 369 5.02 28.77 13.15
CA SER A 369 3.82 28.43 13.93
C SER A 369 3.84 28.89 15.39
N SER A 370 5.01 29.31 15.90
CA SER A 370 5.21 29.62 17.33
C SER A 370 5.70 31.04 17.60
N THR A 371 6.00 31.82 16.56
CA THR A 371 6.54 33.18 16.67
C THR A 371 5.48 34.24 16.37
N GLU A 372 5.52 35.33 17.12
CA GLU A 372 4.74 36.56 16.87
C GLU A 372 5.65 37.70 16.39
N ASP A 373 6.97 37.47 16.32
CA ASP A 373 7.96 38.49 15.98
C ASP A 373 7.97 38.75 14.46
N PHE A 374 7.67 39.98 14.08
CA PHE A 374 7.64 40.42 12.68
C PHE A 374 8.94 40.15 11.91
N HIS A 375 10.10 40.35 12.53
CA HIS A 375 11.39 40.15 11.85
C HIS A 375 11.65 38.66 11.58
N VAL A 376 11.35 37.81 12.56
CA VAL A 376 11.48 36.36 12.44
C VAL A 376 10.47 35.80 11.42
N ILE A 377 9.23 36.29 11.43
CA ILE A 377 8.19 35.92 10.45
C ILE A 377 8.65 36.25 9.04
N LYS A 378 9.12 37.49 8.82
CA LYS A 378 9.62 37.93 7.51
C LYS A 378 10.85 37.12 7.08
N GLY A 379 11.79 36.86 8.00
CA GLY A 379 12.95 36.02 7.74
C GLY A 379 12.59 34.58 7.39
N SER A 380 11.56 34.03 8.04
CA SER A 380 11.03 32.69 7.77
C SER A 380 10.41 32.59 6.38
N TYR A 381 9.58 33.57 5.97
CA TYR A 381 9.05 33.61 4.61
C TYR A 381 10.14 33.68 3.56
N LYS A 382 11.14 34.56 3.79
CA LYS A 382 12.26 34.70 2.86
C LYS A 382 13.05 33.40 2.74
N LEU A 383 13.33 32.73 3.85
CA LEU A 383 14.03 31.45 3.86
C LEU A 383 13.23 30.35 3.15
N LEU A 384 11.91 30.23 3.38
CA LEU A 384 11.07 29.27 2.66
C LEU A 384 11.08 29.54 1.14
N GLN A 385 10.97 30.79 0.72
CA GLN A 385 11.09 31.18 -0.69
C GLN A 385 12.47 30.86 -1.28
N ASP A 386 13.53 31.03 -0.50
CA ASP A 386 14.89 30.70 -0.95
C ASP A 386 15.07 29.18 -1.09
N VAL A 387 14.47 28.37 -0.20
CA VAL A 387 14.41 26.91 -0.33
C VAL A 387 13.59 26.50 -1.55
N GLN A 388 12.43 27.12 -1.80
CA GLN A 388 11.59 26.90 -2.99
C GLN A 388 12.39 27.11 -4.27
N ASN A 389 13.04 28.27 -4.40
CA ASN A 389 13.79 28.63 -5.59
C ASN A 389 15.02 27.72 -5.82
N THR A 390 15.71 27.32 -4.77
CA THR A 390 16.86 26.39 -4.88
C THR A 390 16.40 25.00 -5.28
N THR A 391 15.39 24.44 -4.61
CA THR A 391 14.86 23.10 -4.92
C THR A 391 14.20 23.06 -6.31
N PHE A 392 13.46 24.09 -6.71
CA PHE A 392 12.87 24.21 -8.04
C PHE A 392 13.94 24.22 -9.15
N ARG A 393 15.04 24.95 -8.95
CA ARG A 393 16.17 24.94 -9.87
C ARG A 393 16.75 23.54 -10.04
N TRP A 394 16.93 22.80 -8.94
CA TRP A 394 17.41 21.41 -8.97
C TRP A 394 16.44 20.46 -9.67
N VAL A 395 15.13 20.71 -9.59
CA VAL A 395 14.11 19.96 -10.36
C VAL A 395 14.26 20.23 -11.87
N GLN A 396 14.52 21.49 -12.26
CA GLN A 396 14.63 21.89 -13.66
C GLN A 396 15.97 21.50 -14.32
N GLU A 397 17.01 21.24 -13.53
CA GLU A 397 18.33 20.90 -14.06
C GLU A 397 18.38 19.48 -14.66
N PRO A 398 18.72 19.32 -15.96
CA PRO A 398 18.86 17.99 -16.57
C PRO A 398 20.03 17.26 -15.92
N SER A 399 19.90 15.95 -15.63
CA SER A 399 21.04 15.16 -15.17
C SER A 399 22.12 15.15 -16.24
N LYS A 400 23.19 15.93 -16.02
CA LYS A 400 24.36 15.97 -16.92
C LYS A 400 25.23 14.72 -16.81
N ALA A 401 24.91 13.78 -15.92
CA ALA A 401 25.87 12.81 -15.39
C ALA A 401 25.61 11.34 -15.73
N ASP A 402 24.52 11.01 -16.42
CA ASP A 402 24.09 9.62 -16.54
C ASP A 402 24.05 9.17 -18.01
N ALA A 403 24.88 8.18 -18.34
CA ALA A 403 24.74 7.41 -19.58
C ALA A 403 23.32 6.81 -19.64
N PRO A 404 22.75 6.57 -20.85
CA PRO A 404 21.40 6.01 -21.01
C PRO A 404 21.37 4.53 -20.59
N ASP A 405 21.49 4.27 -19.30
CA ASP A 405 21.26 2.98 -18.67
C ASP A 405 19.96 3.03 -17.84
N GLU A 406 19.33 1.88 -17.64
CA GLU A 406 18.02 1.78 -16.97
C GLU A 406 18.10 2.13 -15.47
N LYS A 407 19.25 1.89 -14.81
CA LYS A 407 19.46 2.16 -13.38
C LYS A 407 19.69 3.66 -13.11
N SER A 408 20.34 4.34 -14.03
CA SER A 408 20.63 5.76 -13.97
C SER A 408 19.37 6.58 -14.22
N SER A 409 18.50 6.13 -15.14
CA SER A 409 17.17 6.70 -15.37
C SER A 409 16.27 6.62 -14.13
N HIS A 410 16.20 5.45 -13.47
CA HIS A 410 15.42 5.30 -12.23
C HIS A 410 15.97 6.18 -11.09
N ARG A 411 17.29 6.23 -10.92
CA ARG A 411 17.92 7.08 -9.89
C ARG A 411 17.62 8.56 -10.13
N HIS A 412 17.63 9.00 -11.38
CA HIS A 412 17.29 10.36 -11.76
C HIS A 412 15.82 10.70 -11.48
N GLN A 413 14.89 9.78 -11.82
CA GLN A 413 13.46 9.93 -11.55
C GLN A 413 13.18 10.12 -10.05
N VAL A 414 13.70 9.23 -9.20
CA VAL A 414 13.56 9.31 -7.74
C VAL A 414 14.13 10.64 -7.22
N ARG A 415 15.26 11.09 -7.76
CA ARG A 415 15.86 12.36 -7.37
C ARG A 415 14.96 13.56 -7.68
N ILE A 416 14.47 13.65 -8.92
CA ILE A 416 13.57 14.75 -9.35
C ILE A 416 12.31 14.77 -8.47
N HIS A 417 11.75 13.59 -8.25
CA HIS A 417 10.63 13.39 -7.34
C HIS A 417 10.91 13.99 -5.95
N ASP A 418 12.04 13.63 -5.34
CA ASP A 418 12.38 14.04 -3.97
C ASP A 418 12.62 15.56 -3.84
N MET A 419 13.26 16.17 -4.84
CA MET A 419 13.46 17.63 -4.86
C MET A 419 12.13 18.38 -5.03
N ALA A 420 11.25 17.87 -5.89
CA ALA A 420 9.93 18.46 -6.08
C ALA A 420 9.07 18.32 -4.81
N ALA A 421 9.10 17.17 -4.13
CA ALA A 421 8.40 16.95 -2.86
C ALA A 421 8.93 17.88 -1.75
N THR A 422 10.25 18.08 -1.69
CA THR A 422 10.88 19.02 -0.74
C THR A 422 10.47 20.47 -1.03
N CYS A 423 10.38 20.85 -2.31
CA CYS A 423 9.87 22.16 -2.70
C CYS A 423 8.43 22.35 -2.21
N LEU A 424 7.57 21.33 -2.40
CA LEU A 424 6.18 21.37 -1.94
C LEU A 424 6.05 21.45 -0.41
N SER A 425 6.96 20.82 0.35
CA SER A 425 6.92 20.87 1.82
C SER A 425 7.14 22.28 2.39
N THR A 426 7.61 23.24 1.59
CA THR A 426 7.75 24.65 2.03
C THR A 426 6.43 25.40 2.12
N TYR A 427 5.41 24.94 1.38
CA TYR A 427 4.05 25.48 1.44
C TYR A 427 3.26 24.92 2.63
N ASN A 428 3.90 24.07 3.44
CA ASN A 428 3.30 23.31 4.51
C ASN A 428 3.12 24.13 5.80
N VAL A 429 2.55 25.33 5.64
CA VAL A 429 2.37 26.35 6.68
C VAL A 429 0.88 26.56 7.00
N GLY A 430 0.59 27.34 8.04
CA GLY A 430 -0.79 27.71 8.38
C GLY A 430 -1.53 28.45 7.25
N PRO A 431 -2.88 28.49 7.27
CA PRO A 431 -3.70 29.07 6.21
C PRO A 431 -3.41 30.56 5.95
N ASP A 432 -3.07 31.33 6.99
CA ASP A 432 -2.72 32.75 6.83
C ASP A 432 -1.34 32.92 6.17
N ASN A 433 -0.40 32.04 6.51
CA ASN A 433 0.98 32.09 6.03
C ASN A 433 1.09 31.68 4.56
N ILE A 434 0.25 30.74 4.11
CA ILE A 434 0.32 30.31 2.71
C ILE A 434 -0.14 31.38 1.73
N ILE A 435 -1.10 32.22 2.12
CA ILE A 435 -1.55 33.35 1.30
C ILE A 435 -0.36 34.29 1.02
N VAL A 436 0.57 34.42 1.98
CA VAL A 436 1.79 35.21 1.81
C VAL A 436 2.81 34.54 0.89
N LEU A 437 2.90 33.21 0.91
CA LEU A 437 3.79 32.44 0.05
C LEU A 437 3.29 32.30 -1.40
N LEU A 438 2.00 32.56 -1.68
CA LEU A 438 1.38 32.45 -3.01
C LEU A 438 0.97 33.80 -3.60
N GLN A 439 1.74 34.86 -3.32
CA GLN A 439 1.38 36.22 -3.75
C GLN A 439 1.73 36.50 -5.22
N SER A 440 2.77 35.86 -5.77
CA SER A 440 3.22 36.10 -7.14
C SER A 440 2.82 34.98 -8.11
N PRO A 441 2.70 35.27 -9.41
CA PRO A 441 2.50 34.24 -10.43
C PRO A 441 3.61 33.19 -10.45
N GLN A 442 4.84 33.58 -10.10
CA GLN A 442 5.99 32.68 -10.02
C GLN A 442 5.82 31.64 -8.91
N ASP A 443 5.27 32.05 -7.77
CA ASP A 443 5.04 31.12 -6.65
C ASP A 443 4.01 30.05 -7.02
N LEU A 444 2.97 30.44 -7.77
CA LEU A 444 1.97 29.52 -8.28
C LEU A 444 2.55 28.58 -9.36
N GLU A 445 3.43 29.09 -10.23
CA GLU A 445 4.14 28.27 -11.21
C GLU A 445 4.97 27.17 -10.52
N ILE A 446 5.78 27.54 -9.52
CA ILE A 446 6.61 26.60 -8.76
C ILE A 446 5.72 25.54 -8.10
N LEU A 447 4.65 25.97 -7.42
CA LEU A 447 3.70 25.06 -6.79
C LEU A 447 3.14 24.05 -7.79
N VAL A 448 2.58 24.52 -8.91
CA VAL A 448 1.93 23.67 -9.92
C VAL A 448 2.94 22.74 -10.59
N TYR A 449 4.10 23.26 -10.97
CA TYR A 449 5.13 22.48 -11.65
C TYR A 449 5.67 21.37 -10.74
N CYS A 450 6.04 21.69 -9.50
CA CYS A 450 6.52 20.69 -8.54
C CYS A 450 5.42 19.67 -8.22
N SER A 451 4.16 20.09 -8.11
CA SER A 451 3.02 19.19 -7.91
C SER A 451 2.93 18.13 -9.00
N VAL A 452 2.91 18.57 -10.25
CA VAL A 452 2.86 17.68 -11.43
C VAL A 452 4.08 16.78 -11.47
N THR A 453 5.26 17.35 -11.23
CA THR A 453 6.53 16.61 -11.23
C THR A 453 6.56 15.48 -10.21
N VAL A 454 6.08 15.69 -8.97
CA VAL A 454 5.99 14.63 -7.95
C VAL A 454 5.10 13.48 -8.41
N MET A 455 3.98 13.79 -9.06
CA MET A 455 3.06 12.75 -9.55
C MET A 455 3.64 11.97 -10.72
N ASP A 456 4.25 12.66 -11.68
CA ASP A 456 4.84 12.04 -12.86
C ASP A 456 6.02 11.15 -12.53
N ASN A 457 6.81 11.54 -11.53
CA ASN A 457 8.02 10.83 -11.11
C ASN A 457 7.80 9.89 -9.92
N ARG A 458 6.55 9.60 -9.54
CA ARG A 458 6.23 8.67 -8.45
C ARG A 458 6.68 7.24 -8.78
N PRO A 459 7.58 6.59 -8.02
CA PRO A 459 8.03 5.22 -8.29
C PRO A 459 6.87 4.20 -8.22
N ILE A 460 6.94 3.18 -9.07
CA ILE A 460 5.86 2.21 -9.32
C ILE A 460 5.64 1.25 -8.12
N SER A 461 6.66 1.01 -7.29
CA SER A 461 6.54 0.16 -6.08
C SER A 461 6.57 0.97 -4.79
N GLU A 462 5.55 0.85 -3.95
CA GLU A 462 5.52 1.43 -2.59
C GLU A 462 6.51 0.79 -1.60
N ILE A 463 7.19 -0.29 -2.00
CA ILE A 463 8.10 -1.05 -1.14
C ILE A 463 9.49 -0.39 -1.04
N THR A 464 9.84 0.52 -1.97
CA THR A 464 11.15 1.19 -2.03
C THR A 464 11.20 2.57 -1.36
N TRP A 465 10.13 3.00 -0.69
CA TRP A 465 10.12 4.32 -0.04
C TRP A 465 10.90 4.29 1.26
N GLU A 466 11.93 5.12 1.35
CA GLU A 466 12.44 5.56 2.66
C GLU A 466 11.31 6.30 3.39
N MET A 467 11.13 6.01 4.69
CA MET A 467 10.04 6.56 5.51
C MET A 467 9.90 8.08 5.41
N THR A 468 11.03 8.79 5.39
CA THR A 468 11.13 10.24 5.22
C THR A 468 10.46 10.75 3.96
N LYS A 469 10.50 9.99 2.87
CA LYS A 469 9.92 10.36 1.58
C LYS A 469 8.41 10.13 1.54
N LYS A 470 7.94 9.06 2.18
CA LYS A 470 6.51 8.79 2.37
C LYS A 470 5.84 9.91 3.18
N VAL A 471 6.50 10.37 4.25
CA VAL A 471 6.06 11.51 5.07
C VAL A 471 5.81 12.76 4.22
N LEU A 472 6.78 13.16 3.38
CA LEU A 472 6.66 14.39 2.58
C LEU A 472 5.49 14.36 1.59
N ILE A 473 5.22 13.21 0.96
CA ILE A 473 4.12 13.06 -0.01
C ILE A 473 2.76 13.03 0.69
N GLU A 474 2.69 12.38 1.85
CA GLU A 474 1.45 12.32 2.61
C GLU A 474 1.09 13.71 3.17
N GLN A 475 2.09 14.48 3.61
CA GLN A 475 1.91 15.89 3.97
C GLN A 475 1.33 16.70 2.78
N TRP A 476 1.82 16.48 1.55
CA TRP A 476 1.27 17.11 0.34
C TRP A 476 -0.16 16.65 0.00
N SER A 477 -0.44 15.35 0.07
CA SER A 477 -1.77 14.80 -0.25
C SER A 477 -2.87 15.43 0.62
N ILE A 478 -2.55 15.70 1.89
CA ILE A 478 -3.43 16.39 2.84
C ILE A 478 -3.57 17.89 2.50
N PHE A 479 -2.51 18.52 2.01
CA PHE A 479 -2.55 19.91 1.55
C PHE A 479 -3.48 20.09 0.33
N GLY A 480 -3.40 19.18 -0.65
CA GLY A 480 -4.28 19.18 -1.82
C GLY A 480 -5.78 19.10 -1.47
N LEU A 481 -6.12 18.40 -0.38
CA LEU A 481 -7.49 18.28 0.15
C LEU A 481 -8.11 19.58 0.65
N HIS A 482 -7.30 20.50 1.17
CA HIS A 482 -7.81 21.79 1.68
C HIS A 482 -7.76 22.91 0.64
N THR A 483 -6.82 22.84 -0.31
CA THR A 483 -6.69 23.85 -1.39
C THR A 483 -7.51 23.54 -2.64
N SER A 484 -8.10 22.34 -2.74
CA SER A 484 -8.98 21.98 -3.86
C SER A 484 -10.20 22.90 -3.99
N ALA A 485 -10.64 23.50 -2.88
CA ALA A 485 -11.76 24.45 -2.87
C ALA A 485 -11.38 25.83 -3.45
N THR A 486 -10.08 26.19 -3.49
CA THR A 486 -9.60 27.52 -3.88
C THR A 486 -8.83 27.57 -5.21
N CYS A 487 -8.26 26.46 -5.69
CA CYS A 487 -7.33 26.48 -6.84
C CYS A 487 -7.70 25.57 -8.04
N ALA A 488 -8.94 25.06 -8.14
CA ALA A 488 -9.38 24.30 -9.30
C ALA A 488 -9.58 25.22 -10.53
N GLY A 489 -8.66 25.17 -11.49
CA GLY A 489 -8.71 25.96 -12.73
C GLY A 489 -9.09 25.12 -13.94
N LYS A 490 -10.03 25.63 -14.76
CA LYS A 490 -10.30 25.15 -16.13
C LYS A 490 -9.86 26.23 -17.11
N CYS A 491 -8.94 25.90 -18.00
CA CYS A 491 -8.51 26.78 -19.08
C CYS A 491 -8.84 26.15 -20.44
N GLU A 492 -9.28 26.96 -21.40
CA GLU A 492 -9.55 26.53 -22.78
C GLU A 492 -8.48 27.14 -23.70
N THR A 493 -7.87 26.31 -24.56
CA THR A 493 -6.85 26.80 -25.49
C THR A 493 -7.48 27.58 -26.64
N VAL A 494 -6.76 28.60 -27.13
CA VAL A 494 -7.13 29.33 -28.35
C VAL A 494 -6.67 28.50 -29.56
N PRO A 495 -7.56 28.07 -30.46
CA PRO A 495 -7.19 27.27 -31.62
C PRO A 495 -6.38 28.12 -32.60
N LEU A 496 -5.19 27.64 -32.96
CA LEU A 496 -4.29 28.29 -33.93
C LEU A 496 -4.64 27.94 -35.39
N ASP A 497 -5.28 26.79 -35.62
CA ASP A 497 -5.84 26.32 -36.89
C ASP A 497 -7.00 25.36 -36.58
N ASP A 498 -7.89 25.10 -37.56
CA ASP A 498 -9.19 24.39 -37.61
C ASP A 498 -9.37 23.10 -36.76
N SER A 499 -8.94 23.15 -35.51
CA SER A 499 -8.85 22.07 -34.54
C SER A 499 -9.63 22.45 -33.30
N SER A 500 -10.36 21.47 -32.76
CA SER A 500 -11.22 21.64 -31.59
C SER A 500 -10.45 22.21 -30.38
N HIS A 501 -11.08 23.15 -29.67
CA HIS A 501 -10.61 23.66 -28.38
C HIS A 501 -10.14 22.52 -27.46
N GLN A 502 -8.96 22.66 -26.84
CA GLN A 502 -8.49 21.75 -25.80
C GLN A 502 -8.83 22.33 -24.44
N THR A 503 -9.37 21.50 -23.54
CA THR A 503 -9.60 21.90 -22.16
C THR A 503 -8.45 21.40 -21.30
N ILE A 504 -7.79 22.32 -20.60
CA ILE A 504 -6.77 22.03 -19.59
C ILE A 504 -7.45 22.10 -18.22
N HIS A 505 -7.40 21.00 -17.47
CA HIS A 505 -7.83 20.94 -16.08
C HIS A 505 -6.62 20.77 -15.17
N LEU A 506 -6.51 21.62 -14.15
CA LEU A 506 -5.57 21.43 -13.05
C LEU A 506 -6.32 20.77 -11.88
N TYR A 507 -5.96 19.52 -11.56
CA TYR A 507 -6.54 18.81 -10.43
C TYR A 507 -5.56 18.80 -9.24
N MET A 508 -5.66 19.81 -8.38
CA MET A 508 -4.74 20.02 -7.25
C MET A 508 -4.69 18.86 -6.25
N LEU A 509 -5.79 18.11 -6.08
CA LEU A 509 -5.88 16.94 -5.18
C LEU A 509 -4.97 15.79 -5.59
N MET A 510 -4.93 15.49 -6.89
CA MET A 510 -4.04 14.46 -7.44
C MET A 510 -2.81 15.08 -8.08
N ALA A 511 -2.63 16.40 -7.93
CA ALA A 511 -1.54 17.15 -8.55
C ALA A 511 -1.34 16.83 -10.05
N CYS A 512 -2.43 16.61 -10.80
CA CYS A 512 -2.37 16.26 -12.21
C CYS A 512 -2.78 17.43 -13.12
N LEU A 513 -2.05 17.61 -14.21
CA LEU A 513 -2.47 18.45 -15.33
C LEU A 513 -3.12 17.56 -16.39
N LEU A 514 -4.41 17.76 -16.64
CA LEU A 514 -5.19 16.97 -17.59
C LEU A 514 -5.49 17.81 -18.84
N VAL A 515 -5.28 17.24 -20.01
CA VAL A 515 -5.79 17.79 -21.28
C VAL A 515 -6.92 16.91 -21.77
N ASN A 516 -8.10 17.51 -21.97
CA ASN A 516 -9.33 16.82 -22.32
C ASN A 516 -9.65 15.64 -21.38
N GLY A 517 -9.32 15.80 -20.09
CA GLY A 517 -9.53 14.78 -19.07
C GLY A 517 -8.46 13.67 -19.00
N SER A 518 -7.41 13.73 -19.83
CA SER A 518 -6.31 12.74 -19.86
C SER A 518 -4.98 13.33 -19.36
N PRO A 519 -4.13 12.56 -18.64
CA PRO A 519 -2.83 13.04 -18.17
C PRO A 519 -1.86 13.34 -19.33
N LEU A 520 -0.94 14.29 -19.09
CA LEU A 520 -0.11 14.93 -20.12
C LEU A 520 1.35 14.46 -20.17
N THR A 521 1.75 13.60 -19.25
CA THR A 521 3.16 13.46 -18.86
C THR A 521 3.55 12.01 -18.59
N ARG A 522 2.60 11.15 -18.20
CA ARG A 522 2.87 9.73 -17.92
C ARG A 522 1.67 8.85 -18.28
N LEU A 523 1.97 7.67 -18.83
CA LEU A 523 0.95 6.65 -19.02
C LEU A 523 0.36 6.23 -17.66
N PRO A 524 -0.98 6.11 -17.54
CA PRO A 524 -1.60 5.61 -16.30
C PRO A 524 -1.01 4.26 -15.85
N ASP A 525 -0.94 4.01 -14.55
CA ASP A 525 -0.25 2.81 -13.98
C ASP A 525 -0.77 1.48 -14.55
N ARG A 526 -2.04 1.42 -14.96
CA ARG A 526 -2.63 0.26 -15.65
C ARG A 526 -1.88 -0.16 -16.94
N PHE A 527 -1.21 0.78 -17.60
CA PHE A 527 -0.35 0.49 -18.76
C PHE A 527 1.01 -0.02 -18.30
N LEU A 528 1.64 0.68 -17.35
CA LEU A 528 3.00 0.40 -16.86
C LEU A 528 3.10 -0.95 -16.13
N GLN A 529 2.00 -1.42 -15.54
CA GLN A 529 1.91 -2.72 -14.87
C GLN A 529 1.50 -3.86 -15.82
N HIS A 530 1.15 -3.56 -17.08
CA HIS A 530 0.68 -4.58 -18.01
C HIS A 530 1.85 -5.46 -18.49
N PRO A 531 1.74 -6.80 -18.50
CA PRO A 531 2.83 -7.70 -18.90
C PRO A 531 3.44 -7.35 -20.27
N SER A 532 2.60 -7.11 -21.28
CA SER A 532 3.08 -6.73 -22.62
C SER A 532 3.86 -5.41 -22.67
N TYR A 533 3.56 -4.46 -21.78
CA TYR A 533 4.34 -3.23 -21.67
C TYR A 533 5.72 -3.53 -21.07
N ILE A 534 5.75 -4.32 -19.99
CA ILE A 534 6.98 -4.71 -19.31
C ILE A 534 7.89 -5.53 -20.24
N THR A 535 7.35 -6.42 -21.06
CA THR A 535 8.14 -7.19 -22.04
C THR A 535 8.80 -6.29 -23.08
N LEU A 536 8.12 -5.26 -23.56
CA LEU A 536 8.65 -4.38 -24.63
C LEU A 536 9.60 -3.29 -24.11
N PHE A 537 9.28 -2.71 -22.96
CA PHE A 537 9.90 -1.48 -22.46
C PHE A 537 10.49 -1.62 -21.04
N GLY A 538 10.40 -2.79 -20.42
CA GLY A 538 10.84 -3.00 -19.04
C GLY A 538 10.06 -2.10 -18.07
N HIS A 539 10.80 -1.40 -17.21
CA HIS A 539 10.22 -0.42 -16.28
C HIS A 539 10.38 1.03 -16.77
N GLN A 540 10.65 1.23 -18.06
CA GLN A 540 10.79 2.56 -18.64
C GLN A 540 9.46 3.32 -18.62
N VAL A 541 9.53 4.60 -18.23
CA VAL A 541 8.38 5.53 -18.23
C VAL A 541 8.56 6.53 -19.37
N PHE A 542 7.56 6.64 -20.24
CA PHE A 542 7.55 7.60 -21.35
C PHE A 542 6.79 8.88 -21.00
N ASP A 543 7.34 10.01 -21.42
CA ASP A 543 6.58 11.25 -21.59
C ASP A 543 5.56 11.05 -22.71
N VAL A 544 4.26 11.09 -22.39
CA VAL A 544 3.17 10.86 -23.36
C VAL A 544 2.19 12.02 -23.46
N PHE A 545 1.65 12.23 -24.66
CA PHE A 545 0.58 13.18 -24.92
C PHE A 545 -0.68 12.48 -25.42
N PRO A 546 -1.89 13.03 -25.17
CA PRO A 546 -3.09 12.57 -25.85
C PRO A 546 -2.92 12.67 -27.37
N THR A 547 -3.19 11.57 -28.09
CA THR A 547 -3.07 11.55 -29.55
C THR A 547 -4.37 11.94 -30.25
N LYS A 548 -4.27 12.54 -31.44
CA LYS A 548 -5.41 12.81 -32.32
C LYS A 548 -5.73 11.64 -33.27
N ILE A 549 -4.92 10.58 -33.26
CA ILE A 549 -5.15 9.40 -34.11
C ILE A 549 -6.43 8.68 -33.66
N PRO A 550 -7.42 8.51 -34.56
CA PRO A 550 -8.65 7.79 -34.23
C PRO A 550 -8.36 6.39 -33.74
N GLY A 551 -8.90 6.04 -32.57
CA GLY A 551 -8.75 4.71 -32.01
C GLY A 551 -7.50 4.50 -31.16
N MET A 552 -6.72 5.53 -30.86
CA MET A 552 -5.61 5.53 -29.89
C MET A 552 -5.81 6.57 -28.78
N GLU A 553 -5.16 6.37 -27.62
CA GLU A 553 -5.31 7.27 -26.46
C GLU A 553 -4.07 8.16 -26.26
N PHE A 554 -2.86 7.60 -26.31
CA PHE A 554 -1.61 8.31 -26.00
C PHE A 554 -0.56 8.13 -27.10
N VAL A 555 0.40 9.05 -27.17
CA VAL A 555 1.63 8.96 -28.00
C VAL A 555 2.85 9.38 -27.19
N ALA A 556 3.97 8.67 -27.29
CA ALA A 556 5.22 9.06 -26.65
C ALA A 556 5.92 10.24 -27.38
N LYS A 557 6.59 11.10 -26.61
CA LYS A 557 7.18 12.37 -27.09
C LYS A 557 8.40 12.20 -28.00
N ALA A 558 9.22 11.19 -27.74
CA ALA A 558 10.51 10.98 -28.41
C ALA A 558 10.49 9.86 -29.45
N ILE A 559 9.49 8.98 -29.39
CA ILE A 559 9.33 7.84 -30.29
C ILE A 559 7.84 7.73 -30.61
N ILE A 560 7.48 7.49 -31.86
CA ILE A 560 6.07 7.40 -32.29
C ILE A 560 5.50 6.03 -31.88
N HIS A 561 5.35 5.83 -30.56
CA HIS A 561 4.62 4.73 -29.96
C HIS A 561 3.25 5.22 -29.51
N HIS A 562 2.20 4.60 -30.04
CA HIS A 562 0.83 4.88 -29.69
C HIS A 562 0.29 3.81 -28.74
N PHE A 563 -0.40 4.26 -27.70
CA PHE A 563 -0.94 3.40 -26.66
C PHE A 563 -2.45 3.56 -26.55
N LYS A 564 -3.13 2.45 -26.30
CA LYS A 564 -4.54 2.42 -25.91
C LYS A 564 -4.82 1.28 -24.95
N MET A 565 -5.71 1.53 -23.99
CA MET A 565 -6.26 0.47 -23.16
C MET A 565 -7.66 0.12 -23.67
N HIS A 566 -7.90 -1.14 -24.00
CA HIS A 566 -9.24 -1.64 -24.32
C HIS A 566 -9.69 -2.62 -23.24
N SER A 567 -10.58 -2.17 -22.36
CA SER A 567 -11.03 -2.91 -21.16
C SER A 567 -9.88 -3.25 -20.21
N ARG A 568 -9.15 -4.35 -20.47
CA ARG A 568 -7.98 -4.79 -19.70
C ARG A 568 -6.74 -5.05 -20.54
N ASP A 569 -6.86 -5.02 -21.86
CA ASP A 569 -5.75 -5.31 -22.77
C ASP A 569 -5.14 -4.03 -23.33
N ILE A 570 -3.82 -4.04 -23.47
CA ILE A 570 -3.07 -2.94 -24.06
C ILE A 570 -2.93 -3.14 -25.58
N VAL A 571 -3.20 -2.07 -26.35
CA VAL A 571 -2.86 -1.99 -27.77
C VAL A 571 -1.66 -1.05 -27.88
N ILE A 572 -0.57 -1.56 -28.46
CA ILE A 572 0.66 -0.81 -28.70
C ILE A 572 0.88 -0.79 -30.21
N GLN A 573 0.90 0.40 -30.79
CA GLN A 573 1.32 0.59 -32.17
C GLN A 573 2.63 1.36 -32.22
N SER A 574 3.50 1.00 -33.14
CA SER A 574 4.80 1.62 -33.35
C SER A 574 4.94 2.05 -34.80
N GLN A 575 5.41 3.28 -35.01
CA GLN A 575 5.74 3.79 -36.33
C GLN A 575 7.19 4.26 -36.34
N HIS A 576 7.99 3.74 -37.26
CA HIS A 576 9.35 4.24 -37.51
C HIS A 576 9.29 5.41 -38.51
N GLU A 577 10.25 6.34 -38.48
CA GLU A 577 10.20 7.60 -39.26
C GLU A 577 9.92 7.41 -40.77
N ASP A 578 10.38 6.30 -41.35
CA ASP A 578 10.15 5.89 -42.75
C ASP A 578 9.50 4.48 -42.87
N GLY A 579 8.98 3.92 -41.77
CA GLY A 579 8.53 2.52 -41.71
C GLY A 579 7.01 2.33 -41.69
N ASP A 580 6.59 1.10 -41.95
CA ASP A 580 5.19 0.69 -41.83
C ASP A 580 4.68 0.80 -40.38
N LEU A 581 3.36 0.99 -40.24
CA LEU A 581 2.70 1.00 -38.95
C LEU A 581 2.56 -0.44 -38.42
N LEU A 582 3.20 -0.72 -37.29
CA LEU A 582 3.21 -2.03 -36.65
C LEU A 582 2.31 -2.02 -35.41
N GLU A 583 1.53 -3.09 -35.20
CA GLU A 583 0.71 -3.31 -34.02
C GLU A 583 1.15 -4.58 -33.30
N LEU A 584 1.34 -4.49 -31.98
CA LEU A 584 1.66 -5.65 -31.15
C LEU A 584 0.45 -6.59 -31.04
N LYS A 585 0.66 -7.89 -31.29
CA LYS A 585 -0.34 -8.93 -31.01
C LYS A 585 -0.05 -9.64 -29.69
N HIS A 586 -1.12 -9.89 -28.94
CA HIS A 586 -1.02 -10.56 -27.65
C HIS A 586 -0.75 -12.06 -27.87
N PRO A 587 0.11 -12.71 -27.06
CA PRO A 587 0.42 -14.14 -27.19
C PRO A 587 -0.83 -15.03 -27.23
N GLY A 588 -1.83 -14.73 -26.39
CA GLY A 588 -3.11 -15.44 -26.36
C GLY A 588 -3.93 -15.41 -27.67
N ASN A 589 -3.61 -14.52 -28.63
CA ASN A 589 -4.21 -14.57 -29.97
C ASN A 589 -3.60 -15.64 -30.88
N LEU A 590 -2.43 -16.17 -30.53
CA LEU A 590 -1.67 -17.14 -31.31
C LEU A 590 -1.49 -18.48 -30.58
N GLU A 591 -1.85 -18.53 -29.30
CA GLU A 591 -1.87 -19.76 -28.52
C GLU A 591 -2.73 -20.83 -29.20
N LEU A 592 -2.27 -22.08 -29.16
CA LEU A 592 -2.87 -23.27 -29.79
C LEU A 592 -2.77 -23.34 -31.32
N ASP A 593 -2.56 -22.22 -32.01
CA ASP A 593 -2.42 -22.18 -33.48
C ASP A 593 -0.96 -22.17 -33.95
N ILE A 594 -0.04 -21.72 -33.09
CA ILE A 594 1.41 -21.62 -33.36
C ILE A 594 2.21 -22.38 -32.28
N PRO A 595 3.39 -22.97 -32.59
CA PRO A 595 4.19 -23.70 -31.60
C PRO A 595 4.56 -22.80 -30.42
N ALA A 596 4.48 -23.34 -29.21
CA ALA A 596 4.59 -22.59 -27.96
C ALA A 596 5.88 -21.78 -27.86
N LEU A 597 7.00 -22.28 -28.37
CA LEU A 597 8.29 -21.56 -28.38
C LEU A 597 8.28 -20.31 -29.27
N LEU A 598 7.56 -20.36 -30.39
CA LEU A 598 7.38 -19.19 -31.27
C LEU A 598 6.38 -18.18 -30.69
N VAL A 599 5.62 -18.56 -29.67
CA VAL A 599 4.71 -17.66 -28.93
C VAL A 599 5.39 -17.09 -27.68
N GLN A 600 6.17 -17.89 -26.96
CA GLN A 600 6.78 -17.53 -25.67
C GLN A 600 8.07 -16.74 -25.82
N ASP A 601 8.93 -17.09 -26.79
CA ASP A 601 10.27 -16.50 -26.94
C ASP A 601 10.31 -15.36 -27.97
N HIS A 602 9.15 -14.97 -28.50
CA HIS A 602 9.03 -13.98 -29.57
C HIS A 602 7.95 -12.94 -29.26
N VAL A 603 8.15 -11.74 -29.80
CA VAL A 603 7.19 -10.65 -29.89
C VAL A 603 6.59 -10.64 -31.30
N HIS A 604 5.26 -10.47 -31.39
CA HIS A 604 4.51 -10.58 -32.65
C HIS A 604 4.07 -9.20 -33.14
N TRP A 605 4.69 -8.72 -34.21
CA TRP A 605 4.36 -7.44 -34.83
C TRP A 605 3.50 -7.65 -36.07
N LEU A 606 2.24 -7.23 -36.02
CA LEU A 606 1.38 -7.13 -37.20
C LEU A 606 1.69 -5.83 -37.96
N ASN A 607 2.14 -5.94 -39.18
CA ASN A 607 2.23 -4.81 -40.10
C ASN A 607 0.83 -4.50 -40.66
N LEU A 608 0.30 -3.31 -40.37
CA LEU A 608 -1.04 -2.90 -40.78
C LEU A 608 -1.15 -2.55 -42.27
N CYS A 609 -0.02 -2.29 -42.94
CA CYS A 609 0.02 -2.03 -44.38
C CYS A 609 0.02 -3.34 -45.18
N THR A 610 0.84 -4.31 -44.77
CA THR A 610 1.02 -5.59 -45.49
C THR A 610 0.14 -6.71 -44.96
N HIS A 611 -0.50 -6.51 -43.80
CA HIS A 611 -1.26 -7.53 -43.06
C HIS A 611 -0.46 -8.78 -42.72
N MET A 612 0.86 -8.67 -42.53
CA MET A 612 1.73 -9.79 -42.14
C MET A 612 2.14 -9.69 -40.68
N ILE A 613 2.25 -10.82 -39.99
CA ILE A 613 2.79 -10.89 -38.61
C ILE A 613 4.23 -11.37 -38.67
N GLU A 614 5.15 -10.55 -38.16
CA GLU A 614 6.56 -10.90 -37.98
C GLU A 614 6.80 -11.37 -36.54
N PHE A 615 7.45 -12.52 -36.39
CA PHE A 615 7.82 -13.12 -35.13
C PHE A 615 9.27 -12.72 -34.82
N ARG A 616 9.46 -11.77 -33.91
CA ARG A 616 10.79 -11.25 -33.55
C ARG A 616 11.25 -11.84 -32.22
N PRO A 617 12.45 -12.41 -32.11
CA PRO A 617 12.98 -12.88 -30.84
C PRO A 617 13.00 -11.79 -29.78
N ILE A 618 12.76 -12.14 -28.51
CA ILE A 618 12.76 -11.18 -27.40
C ILE A 618 14.12 -10.45 -27.26
N GLU A 619 15.23 -11.06 -27.69
CA GLU A 619 16.54 -10.39 -27.66
C GLU A 619 16.68 -9.27 -28.71
N ARG A 620 15.83 -9.27 -29.76
CA ARG A 620 15.87 -8.34 -30.90
C ARG A 620 14.47 -7.84 -31.27
N LEU A 621 13.73 -7.36 -30.25
CA LEU A 621 12.30 -7.01 -30.33
C LEU A 621 11.97 -5.97 -31.42
N TRP A 622 12.89 -5.05 -31.69
CA TRP A 622 12.68 -3.92 -32.60
C TRP A 622 13.32 -4.09 -33.98
N GLU A 623 14.22 -5.06 -34.15
CA GLU A 623 15.01 -5.22 -35.37
C GLU A 623 14.30 -6.17 -36.36
N PRO A 624 13.87 -5.69 -37.54
CA PRO A 624 13.37 -6.58 -38.58
C PRO A 624 14.50 -7.46 -39.12
N SER A 625 14.20 -8.71 -39.48
CA SER A 625 15.19 -9.64 -40.02
C SER A 625 14.56 -10.57 -41.06
N GLY A 626 15.30 -10.85 -42.14
CA GLY A 626 14.91 -11.86 -43.12
C GLY A 626 14.95 -13.30 -42.59
N GLU A 627 15.55 -13.50 -41.41
CA GLU A 627 15.60 -14.79 -40.71
C GLU A 627 14.42 -15.00 -39.75
N ASN A 628 13.52 -14.01 -39.61
CA ASN A 628 12.35 -14.12 -38.76
C ASN A 628 11.25 -14.94 -39.45
N TRP A 629 10.36 -15.53 -38.65
CA TRP A 629 9.13 -16.12 -39.19
C TRP A 629 8.16 -15.01 -39.58
N LEU A 630 7.55 -15.15 -40.76
CA LEU A 630 6.54 -14.25 -41.30
C LEU A 630 5.26 -15.04 -41.54
N LEU A 631 4.20 -14.72 -40.81
CA LEU A 631 2.85 -15.26 -41.04
C LEU A 631 2.09 -14.30 -41.96
N GLN A 632 1.77 -14.81 -43.16
CA GLN A 632 1.01 -14.09 -44.17
C GLN A 632 -0.40 -14.65 -44.27
N PHE A 633 -1.39 -13.76 -44.34
CA PHE A 633 -2.78 -14.09 -44.60
C PHE A 633 -3.08 -13.84 -46.08
N MET A 634 -3.40 -14.88 -46.85
CA MET A 634 -3.73 -14.78 -48.27
C MET A 634 -5.23 -14.47 -48.45
N GLU A 635 -5.57 -13.82 -49.57
CA GLU A 635 -6.95 -13.38 -49.87
C GLU A 635 -7.95 -14.53 -50.01
N ASP A 636 -7.46 -15.74 -50.31
CA ASP A 636 -8.26 -16.97 -50.38
C ASP A 636 -8.57 -17.59 -49.00
N GLY A 637 -8.10 -16.95 -47.92
CA GLY A 637 -8.26 -17.41 -46.54
C GLY A 637 -7.18 -18.39 -46.08
N GLN A 638 -6.21 -18.74 -46.93
CA GLN A 638 -5.07 -19.56 -46.51
C GLN A 638 -4.06 -18.69 -45.76
N SER A 639 -3.47 -19.24 -44.70
CA SER A 639 -2.42 -18.56 -43.94
C SER A 639 -1.21 -19.47 -43.83
N ALA A 640 -0.03 -18.90 -44.01
CA ALA A 640 1.22 -19.66 -43.93
C ALA A 640 2.30 -18.87 -43.21
N ALA A 641 2.96 -19.49 -42.24
CA ALA A 641 4.16 -18.95 -41.62
C ALA A 641 5.40 -19.46 -42.36
N GLN A 642 6.25 -18.54 -42.82
CA GLN A 642 7.43 -18.86 -43.61
C GLN A 642 8.69 -18.23 -43.03
N ARG A 643 9.82 -18.92 -43.18
CA ARG A 643 11.16 -18.42 -42.88
C ARG A 643 12.10 -18.88 -43.99
N GLY A 644 12.57 -17.96 -44.83
CA GLY A 644 13.34 -18.27 -46.03
C GLY A 644 12.54 -19.18 -46.97
N GLN A 645 12.97 -20.43 -47.13
CA GLN A 645 12.29 -21.45 -47.96
C GLN A 645 11.54 -22.50 -47.14
N ALA A 646 11.48 -22.34 -45.81
CA ALA A 646 10.78 -23.24 -44.92
C ALA A 646 9.38 -22.70 -44.62
N THR A 647 8.37 -23.57 -44.73
CA THR A 647 6.97 -23.28 -44.35
C THR A 647 6.61 -24.10 -43.12
N LEU A 648 6.00 -23.47 -42.12
CA LEU A 648 5.54 -24.12 -40.90
C LEU A 648 4.28 -24.94 -41.18
N PHE A 649 4.18 -26.12 -40.59
CA PHE A 649 2.96 -26.91 -40.63
C PHE A 649 1.89 -26.33 -39.71
N ASP A 650 0.64 -26.39 -40.17
CA ASP A 650 -0.52 -26.17 -39.31
C ASP A 650 -0.62 -27.29 -38.26
N ILE A 651 -0.60 -26.90 -36.98
CA ILE A 651 -0.65 -27.79 -35.81
C ILE A 651 -1.98 -28.55 -35.77
N GLN A 652 -3.05 -27.97 -36.32
CA GLN A 652 -4.36 -28.59 -36.38
C GLN A 652 -4.50 -29.56 -37.57
N SER A 653 -3.49 -29.64 -38.45
CA SER A 653 -3.54 -30.53 -39.61
C SER A 653 -3.44 -32.01 -39.20
N CYS A 654 -4.13 -32.87 -39.95
CA CYS A 654 -4.06 -34.32 -39.74
C CYS A 654 -2.64 -34.86 -39.86
N THR A 655 -1.83 -34.30 -40.78
CA THR A 655 -0.44 -34.70 -40.99
C THR A 655 0.44 -34.34 -39.80
N PHE A 656 0.28 -33.14 -39.24
CA PHE A 656 0.95 -32.77 -38.00
C PHE A 656 0.55 -33.71 -36.86
N GLY A 657 -0.75 -34.01 -36.72
CA GLY A 657 -1.24 -34.96 -35.73
C GLY A 657 -0.61 -36.36 -35.83
N MET A 658 -0.39 -36.87 -37.04
CA MET A 658 0.32 -38.15 -37.25
C MET A 658 1.77 -38.10 -36.75
N ILE A 659 2.49 -37.03 -37.07
CA ILE A 659 3.89 -36.82 -36.63
C ILE A 659 3.94 -36.64 -35.10
N ALA A 660 3.07 -35.78 -34.57
CA ALA A 660 3.01 -35.46 -33.16
C ALA A 660 2.64 -36.68 -32.29
N ASN A 661 1.73 -37.54 -32.74
CA ASN A 661 1.41 -38.78 -32.03
C ASN A 661 2.60 -39.77 -32.01
N THR A 662 3.42 -39.76 -33.07
CA THR A 662 4.60 -40.64 -33.16
C THR A 662 5.71 -40.18 -32.21
N LEU A 663 5.89 -38.86 -32.08
CA LEU A 663 6.95 -38.26 -31.25
C LEU A 663 6.48 -37.82 -29.85
N GLY A 664 5.18 -37.93 -29.58
CA GLY A 664 4.53 -37.62 -28.31
C GLY A 664 5.11 -38.32 -27.08
N PRO A 665 5.68 -39.55 -27.18
CA PRO A 665 6.42 -40.15 -26.08
C PRO A 665 7.63 -39.33 -25.60
N LEU A 666 8.21 -38.48 -26.46
CA LEU A 666 9.36 -37.63 -26.10
C LEU A 666 8.92 -36.22 -25.73
N GLU A 667 8.15 -35.54 -26.59
CA GLU A 667 7.82 -34.12 -26.45
C GLU A 667 6.34 -33.84 -26.69
N ASN A 668 5.79 -32.88 -25.94
CA ASN A 668 4.40 -32.46 -26.12
C ASN A 668 4.25 -31.77 -27.48
N SER A 669 3.15 -32.07 -28.18
CA SER A 669 2.86 -31.57 -29.53
C SER A 669 2.92 -30.05 -29.66
N GLN A 670 2.65 -29.30 -28.59
CA GLN A 670 2.72 -27.83 -28.59
C GLN A 670 4.15 -27.29 -28.76
N TYR A 671 5.19 -28.08 -28.45
CA TYR A 671 6.59 -27.66 -28.55
C TYR A 671 7.28 -28.19 -29.82
N LEU A 672 6.62 -29.07 -30.58
CA LEU A 672 7.15 -29.58 -31.84
C LEU A 672 7.15 -28.49 -32.91
N ILE A 673 8.26 -28.35 -33.64
CA ILE A 673 8.37 -27.46 -34.79
C ILE A 673 8.52 -28.33 -36.04
N VAL A 674 7.47 -28.37 -36.86
CA VAL A 674 7.43 -29.14 -38.11
C VAL A 674 7.44 -28.18 -39.28
N THR A 675 8.39 -28.36 -40.19
CA THR A 675 8.60 -27.46 -41.34
C THR A 675 8.70 -28.26 -42.64
N SER A 676 8.28 -27.66 -43.75
CA SER A 676 8.46 -28.19 -45.11
C SER A 676 9.38 -27.26 -45.90
N SER A 677 10.39 -27.81 -46.57
CA SER A 677 11.22 -27.06 -47.52
C SER A 677 11.64 -27.95 -48.69
N MET A 678 11.45 -27.49 -49.94
CA MET A 678 11.81 -28.23 -51.16
C MET A 678 11.41 -29.73 -51.16
N ASP A 679 10.17 -30.04 -50.78
CA ASP A 679 9.63 -31.40 -50.61
C ASP A 679 10.26 -32.27 -49.51
N GLU A 680 11.07 -31.69 -48.62
CA GLU A 680 11.58 -32.34 -47.41
C GLU A 680 10.82 -31.83 -46.18
N VAL A 681 10.28 -32.76 -45.37
CA VAL A 681 9.63 -32.43 -44.10
C VAL A 681 10.63 -32.65 -42.97
N LYS A 682 10.90 -31.60 -42.21
CA LYS A 682 11.80 -31.60 -41.05
C LYS A 682 11.00 -31.41 -39.76
N VAL A 683 11.31 -32.20 -38.75
CA VAL A 683 10.68 -32.14 -37.43
C VAL A 683 11.75 -31.86 -36.39
N GLU A 684 11.58 -30.80 -35.61
CA GLU A 684 12.50 -30.42 -34.54
C GLU A 684 11.81 -30.60 -33.19
N LEU A 685 12.58 -31.15 -32.23
CA LEU A 685 12.22 -31.35 -30.83
C LEU A 685 13.14 -30.47 -29.97
N PRO A 686 12.82 -29.17 -29.79
CA PRO A 686 13.77 -28.19 -29.30
C PRO A 686 14.20 -28.44 -27.86
N GLN A 687 13.31 -28.92 -26.98
CA GLN A 687 13.64 -29.17 -25.57
C GLN A 687 14.70 -30.26 -25.38
N PHE A 688 14.78 -31.20 -26.33
CA PHE A 688 15.73 -32.32 -26.31
C PHE A 688 16.89 -32.15 -27.30
N GLY A 689 16.88 -31.10 -28.12
CA GLY A 689 17.87 -30.91 -29.18
C GLY A 689 17.87 -32.03 -30.23
N LEU A 690 16.72 -32.66 -30.46
CA LEU A 690 16.57 -33.73 -31.45
C LEU A 690 15.95 -33.19 -32.74
N SER A 691 16.29 -33.81 -33.86
CA SER A 691 15.77 -33.47 -35.17
C SER A 691 15.54 -34.73 -36.00
N PHE A 692 14.47 -34.72 -36.77
CA PHE A 692 14.03 -35.79 -37.64
C PHE A 692 13.66 -35.23 -39.02
N PHE A 693 13.61 -36.09 -40.02
CA PHE A 693 13.14 -35.75 -41.36
C PHE A 693 12.37 -36.92 -41.97
N ILE A 694 11.44 -36.62 -42.88
CA ILE A 694 10.67 -37.64 -43.60
C ILE A 694 11.28 -37.82 -44.98
N ASP A 695 11.57 -39.06 -45.35
CA ASP A 695 12.10 -39.37 -46.68
C ASP A 695 11.00 -39.61 -47.72
N LYS A 696 11.40 -39.95 -48.95
CA LYS A 696 10.47 -40.22 -50.06
C LYS A 696 9.60 -41.47 -49.85
N ASP A 697 10.01 -42.36 -48.96
CA ASP A 697 9.28 -43.58 -48.61
C ASP A 697 8.26 -43.33 -47.49
N GLY A 698 8.22 -42.10 -46.95
CA GLY A 698 7.35 -41.70 -45.83
C GLY A 698 7.87 -42.17 -44.47
N GLU A 699 9.13 -42.57 -44.38
CA GLU A 699 9.76 -43.02 -43.14
C GLU A 699 10.35 -41.84 -42.36
N LEU A 700 10.22 -41.85 -41.03
CA LEU A 700 10.71 -40.79 -40.16
C LEU A 700 12.13 -41.11 -39.68
N HIS A 701 13.13 -40.44 -40.25
CA HIS A 701 14.55 -40.63 -39.97
C HIS A 701 15.03 -39.73 -38.84
N SER A 702 15.94 -40.24 -38.01
CA SER A 702 16.64 -39.42 -37.04
C SER A 702 17.85 -38.74 -37.68
N TRP A 703 17.93 -37.41 -37.55
CA TRP A 703 19.12 -36.65 -37.95
C TRP A 703 20.28 -36.89 -36.98
N ASN A 704 19.98 -36.98 -35.68
CA ASN A 704 20.97 -37.19 -34.62
C ASN A 704 21.56 -38.61 -34.66
N GLN A 705 20.77 -39.61 -35.08
CA GLN A 705 21.19 -41.02 -35.17
C GLN A 705 21.19 -41.46 -36.65
N ARG A 706 22.27 -41.14 -37.37
CA ARG A 706 22.37 -41.40 -38.82
C ARG A 706 22.07 -42.85 -39.19
N GLY A 707 21.26 -43.06 -40.21
CA GLY A 707 20.87 -44.38 -40.73
C GLY A 707 19.76 -45.08 -39.93
N MET A 708 19.19 -44.41 -38.94
CA MET A 708 18.13 -44.95 -38.08
C MET A 708 16.78 -44.29 -38.38
N VAL A 709 15.74 -45.12 -38.39
CA VAL A 709 14.33 -44.76 -38.67
C VAL A 709 13.47 -45.13 -37.47
N VAL A 710 12.41 -44.37 -37.20
CA VAL A 710 11.45 -44.69 -36.13
C VAL A 710 10.72 -46.00 -36.43
N ASP A 711 10.79 -46.93 -35.47
CA ASP A 711 10.15 -48.23 -35.59
C ASP A 711 8.63 -48.13 -35.48
N LYS A 712 7.92 -48.94 -36.27
CA LYS A 712 6.47 -49.07 -36.14
C LYS A 712 6.10 -49.89 -34.91
N ASP A 713 6.96 -50.81 -34.49
CA ASP A 713 6.83 -51.52 -33.22
C ASP A 713 7.63 -50.79 -32.13
N GLN A 714 6.91 -50.09 -31.25
CA GLN A 714 7.48 -49.37 -30.10
C GLN A 714 7.62 -50.27 -28.85
N SER A 715 7.56 -51.59 -29.00
CA SER A 715 7.76 -52.56 -27.92
C SER A 715 9.22 -52.98 -27.77
N THR A 716 9.82 -52.72 -26.61
CA THR A 716 11.16 -53.23 -26.26
C THR A 716 11.14 -54.64 -25.66
N GLY A 717 9.95 -55.18 -25.37
CA GLY A 717 9.76 -56.48 -24.71
C GLY A 717 10.25 -56.59 -23.26
N THR A 718 10.90 -55.55 -22.72
CA THR A 718 11.56 -55.56 -21.40
C THR A 718 11.16 -54.38 -20.52
N MET A 719 11.01 -53.17 -21.06
CA MET A 719 10.58 -51.98 -20.33
C MET A 719 9.05 -51.84 -20.36
N LEU A 720 8.36 -52.87 -19.84
CA LEU A 720 6.89 -52.94 -19.82
C LEU A 720 6.31 -51.82 -18.94
N GLY A 721 5.39 -51.05 -19.50
CA GLY A 721 4.72 -49.94 -18.81
C GLY A 721 5.37 -48.57 -19.00
N LEU A 722 6.59 -48.48 -19.54
CA LEU A 722 7.24 -47.21 -19.86
C LEU A 722 6.57 -46.55 -21.07
N VAL A 723 6.01 -45.36 -20.87
CA VAL A 723 5.34 -44.59 -21.93
C VAL A 723 6.33 -43.76 -22.73
N ASN A 724 7.27 -43.09 -22.06
CA ASN A 724 8.21 -42.18 -22.70
C ASN A 724 9.42 -42.92 -23.29
N GLN A 725 9.20 -43.64 -24.38
CA GLN A 725 10.25 -44.28 -25.16
C GLN A 725 10.01 -44.13 -26.65
N LEU A 726 11.08 -43.97 -27.42
CA LEU A 726 11.06 -43.97 -28.88
C LEU A 726 12.12 -44.95 -29.41
N ILE A 727 11.67 -46.02 -30.06
CA ILE A 727 12.52 -47.04 -30.66
C ILE A 727 12.86 -46.64 -32.10
N LEU A 728 14.14 -46.77 -32.44
CA LEU A 728 14.69 -46.61 -33.76
C LEU A 728 15.29 -47.93 -34.25
N HIS A 729 15.12 -48.26 -35.52
CA HIS A 729 15.80 -49.39 -36.19
C HIS A 729 16.67 -48.89 -37.35
N PRO A 730 17.70 -49.66 -37.77
CA PRO A 730 18.46 -49.34 -38.98
C PRO A 730 17.54 -49.37 -40.22
N LYS A 731 17.69 -48.42 -41.15
CA LYS A 731 16.96 -48.46 -42.44
C LYS A 731 17.35 -49.69 -43.27
N ASP A 732 18.63 -50.03 -43.26
CA ASP A 732 19.14 -51.18 -43.99
C ASP A 732 18.96 -52.45 -43.13
N GLN A 733 17.94 -53.24 -43.44
CA GLN A 733 17.52 -54.42 -42.67
C GLN A 733 18.56 -55.56 -42.64
N GLN A 734 19.76 -55.37 -43.22
CA GLN A 734 20.82 -56.37 -43.23
C GLN A 734 21.56 -56.49 -41.87
N THR A 735 21.48 -55.47 -41.02
CA THR A 735 22.01 -55.49 -39.64
C THR A 735 20.91 -55.82 -38.63
N TYR A 736 20.61 -57.11 -38.47
CA TYR A 736 19.78 -57.59 -37.37
C TYR A 736 20.52 -57.38 -36.03
N GLY A 737 20.02 -56.48 -35.18
CA GLY A 737 20.46 -56.36 -33.78
C GLY A 737 20.75 -54.97 -33.23
N ASP A 738 20.69 -53.90 -34.05
CA ASP A 738 21.18 -52.56 -33.68
C ASP A 738 20.06 -51.53 -33.36
N CYS A 739 18.90 -51.99 -32.89
CA CYS A 739 17.81 -51.08 -32.49
C CYS A 739 18.25 -50.19 -31.32
N ARG A 740 17.90 -48.90 -31.39
CA ARG A 740 18.21 -47.90 -30.35
C ARG A 740 16.93 -47.43 -29.71
N VAL A 741 16.97 -47.16 -28.41
CA VAL A 741 15.81 -46.60 -27.69
C VAL A 741 16.22 -45.24 -27.14
N ILE A 742 15.41 -44.22 -27.43
CA ILE A 742 15.53 -42.89 -26.85
C ILE A 742 14.54 -42.80 -25.71
N ILE A 743 15.04 -42.45 -24.52
CA ILE A 743 14.24 -42.25 -23.31
C ILE A 743 14.64 -40.89 -22.76
N PRO A 744 13.68 -39.97 -22.51
CA PRO A 744 14.00 -38.68 -21.94
C PRO A 744 14.49 -38.84 -20.50
N GLN A 745 15.37 -37.94 -20.06
CA GLN A 745 15.81 -37.87 -18.67
C GLN A 745 14.88 -36.93 -17.88
N GLY A 746 14.42 -37.35 -16.70
CA GLY A 746 13.51 -36.55 -15.90
C GLY A 746 13.00 -37.27 -14.66
N ASN A 747 11.98 -36.70 -14.01
CA ASN A 747 11.34 -37.29 -12.85
C ASN A 747 10.42 -38.44 -13.28
N VAL A 748 10.64 -39.61 -12.69
CA VAL A 748 9.87 -40.82 -12.97
C VAL A 748 8.63 -40.85 -12.08
N ILE A 749 7.45 -40.93 -12.69
CA ILE A 749 6.17 -41.12 -12.01
C ILE A 749 5.64 -42.50 -12.39
N VAL A 750 5.21 -43.25 -11.37
CA VAL A 750 4.73 -44.62 -11.50
C VAL A 750 3.31 -44.68 -10.97
N GLU A 751 2.36 -45.00 -11.84
CA GLU A 751 0.93 -45.04 -11.51
C GLU A 751 0.29 -46.37 -11.90
N PRO A 752 -0.69 -46.86 -11.13
CA PRO A 752 -1.48 -48.02 -11.51
C PRO A 752 -2.41 -47.67 -12.68
N SER A 753 -2.33 -48.44 -13.77
CA SER A 753 -3.20 -48.33 -14.94
C SER A 753 -3.94 -49.66 -15.13
N GLY A 754 -5.13 -49.75 -14.51
CA GLY A 754 -5.90 -51.01 -14.44
C GLY A 754 -5.16 -52.11 -13.68
N HIS A 755 -4.83 -53.21 -14.37
CA HIS A 755 -4.03 -54.33 -13.82
C HIS A 755 -2.53 -54.22 -14.12
N HIS A 756 -2.08 -53.12 -14.73
CA HIS A 756 -0.69 -52.89 -15.12
C HIS A 756 -0.13 -51.64 -14.43
N ILE A 757 1.19 -51.45 -14.54
CA ILE A 757 1.90 -50.26 -14.08
C ILE A 757 2.18 -49.40 -15.31
N GLN A 758 1.91 -48.10 -15.20
CA GLN A 758 2.30 -47.10 -16.18
C GLN A 758 3.41 -46.24 -15.59
N VAL A 759 4.49 -46.06 -16.35
CA VAL A 759 5.66 -45.28 -15.97
C VAL A 759 5.80 -44.14 -16.95
N THR A 760 5.72 -42.91 -16.43
CA THR A 760 5.84 -41.67 -17.20
C THR A 760 7.05 -40.88 -16.69
N ILE A 761 7.81 -40.28 -17.60
CA ILE A 761 8.96 -39.45 -17.29
C ILE A 761 8.60 -38.00 -17.61
N HIS A 762 8.56 -37.16 -16.58
CA HIS A 762 8.43 -35.72 -16.75
C HIS A 762 9.83 -35.11 -16.89
N ALA A 763 10.20 -34.75 -18.12
CA ALA A 763 11.37 -33.93 -18.36
C ALA A 763 11.18 -32.58 -17.65
N GLY A 764 12.09 -32.24 -16.74
CA GLY A 764 12.14 -30.88 -16.18
C GLY A 764 12.65 -29.89 -17.23
N PRO A 765 12.40 -28.58 -17.08
CA PRO A 765 13.04 -27.59 -17.95
C PRO A 765 14.56 -27.75 -17.82
N ASN A 766 15.23 -28.10 -18.92
CA ASN A 766 16.68 -28.19 -19.00
C ASN A 766 17.28 -26.80 -18.79
N HIS A 767 17.68 -26.48 -17.57
CA HIS A 767 18.76 -25.52 -17.33
C HIS A 767 20.08 -26.13 -17.82
N ASN A 768 20.29 -26.16 -19.14
CA ASN A 768 21.60 -26.37 -19.72
C ASN A 768 22.14 -25.02 -20.23
N SER A 769 22.59 -24.20 -19.29
CA SER A 769 23.70 -23.29 -19.50
C SER A 769 24.80 -23.63 -18.48
N ALA A 770 26.02 -23.83 -18.99
CA ALA A 770 27.29 -24.11 -18.31
C ALA A 770 27.56 -25.56 -17.86
N ALA A 771 28.23 -26.29 -18.76
CA ALA A 771 29.46 -27.02 -18.42
C ALA A 771 30.60 -26.45 -19.27
#